data_AF-A0A448L8E7-F1
#
_entry.id   AF-A0A448L8E7-F1
#
_cell.length_a   1.000
_cell.length_b   1.000
_cell.length_c   1.000
_cell.angle_alpha   90.00
_cell.angle_beta   90.00
_cell.angle_gamma   90.00
#
_symmetry.space_group_name_H-M   'P 1'
#
loop_
_entity.id
_entity.type
_entity.pdbx_description
1 polymer ?
#
loop_
_entity_poly.entity_id
_entity_poly.type
_entity_poly.pdbx_seq_one_letter_code
_entity_poly.pdbx_strand_id
1 'polypeptide(L)'
;MNKFSVLILMVFFPLIALADGWNEVEYRAIERSIEQPKIAKRTVVITKFGAKTTASAAQNQQAIHRAIAYLAKQGGGKVVVPAGKWQTGALRLASGIELVVSKDALLQFVFDCSLYPLVKTSWEGMMCWNYSPCIYSYGADDVVVSGEGTIDGGGSNETWWPMCGKQVFGYVKGVTKEAQVSGSRRRLQQFAEDDVPWDERRFGLGQGLRPQLINFVKGNRVRVSGVTLLHSPFWVIHPLLCKNVIVDGVKIWNEGPNGDGCDPEGCENVLIQNTHFHTGDDCIAIKSGRNNDGRMWNKPSRNIIIRNCVMEDGHGGIVIGSEISGGCKNVYAEDCTMDSPHLDRVLRIKTNNCRGGRIENVNMRRVKVGQCKEAVVKINLDYEPEEPCYRGFEPEVRDVNIEDVTCRKSAYGVLIVGRDSVENVSDIRLKDCVFNGIGRENVRITGKTRNVKFDNVMMNGSLVLASEDRPYKSMAQWMTYSEMKRTPKSYLLDFASKPRWNYAVGIELEGLLDTYRVHGDDSILNYLHTYRQKMIDERGDVVGYDYNAFNLDNVRPAKFILRMQQYGARKGEKIALKTFMKQLLNQPRTREGVFWHKAIYANQVWLDGIFMGLPFYCDYAVKNCSPRKACRILDDAVNQMMQTDRRTYDEKTGLWKHAWDETHRQFWANPLTGQSRHTWARALGWYVMAMTECLDIMPDDYPRKAEVVALLQKVMKAVVQYQDKKSGVWYDVLDVESPKNYLESTASCMFAYVLLKGSRMGWLDTDFNEAGKRAYEGILKRFIRVNEDRTISLTDCCSVSGLGPGKGPFVPAGKENYKRDGSFDYYMSELIRDNDAKSIGPFIWASLEMERLNAQ
;
A
#
# COMPACT_ATOMS: atom_id res chain seq x y z
N MET A 1 -53.68 -42.99 13.90
CA MET A 1 -54.24 -41.65 13.61
C MET A 1 -54.13 -40.78 14.85
N ASN A 2 -53.24 -39.78 14.89
CA ASN A 2 -53.64 -38.37 14.85
C ASN A 2 -52.41 -37.49 14.61
N LYS A 3 -52.57 -36.56 13.66
CA LYS A 3 -51.61 -35.53 13.27
C LYS A 3 -51.68 -34.39 14.28
N PHE A 4 -50.55 -33.77 14.61
CA PHE A 4 -50.31 -32.32 14.80
C PHE A 4 -49.15 -32.09 15.76
N SER A 5 -47.99 -31.72 15.22
CA SER A 5 -47.01 -30.79 15.81
C SER A 5 -45.87 -30.59 14.79
N VAL A 6 -46.15 -29.83 13.74
CA VAL A 6 -45.11 -29.18 12.94
C VAL A 6 -45.03 -27.76 13.48
N LEU A 7 -44.09 -27.54 14.41
CA LEU A 7 -43.70 -26.19 14.80
C LEU A 7 -42.50 -25.80 13.93
N ILE A 8 -42.73 -24.78 13.11
CA ILE A 8 -41.79 -24.16 12.20
C ILE A 8 -40.60 -23.62 13.01
N LEU A 9 -39.42 -24.22 12.84
CA LEU A 9 -38.14 -23.64 13.25
C LEU A 9 -37.70 -22.72 12.10
N MET A 10 -38.23 -21.49 12.07
CA MET A 10 -37.64 -20.43 11.25
C MET A 10 -36.30 -20.06 11.88
N VAL A 11 -35.24 -20.44 11.17
CA VAL A 11 -33.87 -20.02 11.45
C VAL A 11 -33.82 -18.50 11.35
N PHE A 12 -33.67 -17.83 12.50
CA PHE A 12 -33.17 -16.46 12.57
C PHE A 12 -31.70 -16.49 12.13
N PHE A 13 -31.45 -16.48 10.83
CA PHE A 13 -30.20 -15.91 10.33
C PHE A 13 -30.31 -14.39 10.56
N PRO A 14 -29.40 -13.76 11.32
CA PRO A 14 -29.26 -12.32 11.20
C PRO A 14 -28.73 -12.09 9.79
N LEU A 15 -29.62 -11.67 8.89
CA LEU A 15 -29.26 -10.95 7.68
C LEU A 15 -28.55 -9.68 8.15
N ILE A 16 -27.25 -9.78 8.40
CA ILE A 16 -26.35 -8.64 8.28
C ILE A 16 -26.30 -8.38 6.77
N ALA A 17 -27.35 -7.73 6.26
CA ALA A 17 -27.26 -7.05 4.98
C ALA A 17 -26.22 -5.95 5.20
N LEU A 18 -24.96 -6.26 4.84
CA LEU A 18 -24.00 -5.22 4.53
C LEU A 18 -24.67 -4.37 3.46
N ALA A 19 -25.08 -3.15 3.82
CA ALA A 19 -25.62 -2.22 2.84
C ALA A 19 -24.55 -2.03 1.76
N ASP A 20 -24.82 -2.52 0.55
CA ASP A 20 -23.94 -2.33 -0.60
C ASP A 20 -23.67 -0.83 -0.75
N GLY A 21 -22.39 -0.46 -0.93
CA GLY A 21 -21.99 0.93 -1.08
C GLY A 21 -22.65 1.60 -2.29
N TRP A 22 -22.86 0.85 -3.37
CA TRP A 22 -23.56 1.31 -4.56
C TRP A 22 -25.09 1.17 -4.44
N ASN A 23 -25.79 2.29 -4.33
CA ASN A 23 -27.25 2.31 -4.34
C ASN A 23 -27.80 2.45 -5.77
N GLU A 24 -28.12 1.33 -6.42
CA GLU A 24 -28.65 1.32 -7.80
C GLU A 24 -29.98 2.06 -7.92
N VAL A 25 -30.83 2.07 -6.89
CA VAL A 25 -32.11 2.81 -6.91
C VAL A 25 -31.88 4.30 -6.92
N GLU A 26 -30.98 4.81 -6.07
CA GLU A 26 -30.60 6.23 -6.05
C GLU A 26 -29.90 6.63 -7.35
N TYR A 27 -28.95 5.83 -7.84
CA TYR A 27 -28.29 6.05 -9.12
C TYR A 27 -29.31 6.22 -10.26
N ARG A 28 -30.28 5.30 -10.40
CA ARG A 28 -31.31 5.37 -11.45
C ARG A 28 -32.27 6.54 -11.26
N ALA A 29 -32.57 6.90 -10.02
CA ALA A 29 -33.39 8.07 -9.72
C ALA A 29 -32.67 9.36 -10.16
N ILE A 30 -31.37 9.47 -9.87
CA ILE A 30 -30.53 10.59 -10.33
C ILE A 30 -30.52 10.62 -11.86
N GLU A 31 -30.20 9.50 -12.52
CA GLU A 31 -30.14 9.40 -13.99
C GLU A 31 -31.43 9.90 -14.65
N ARG A 32 -32.59 9.47 -14.15
CA ARG A 32 -33.90 9.88 -14.67
C ARG A 32 -34.24 11.35 -14.39
N SER A 33 -33.62 11.95 -13.38
CA SER A 33 -33.86 13.35 -13.00
C SER A 33 -33.06 14.35 -13.85
N ILE A 34 -32.10 13.89 -14.65
CA ILE A 34 -31.28 14.74 -15.52
C ILE A 34 -32.06 15.07 -16.79
N GLU A 35 -32.47 16.33 -16.93
CA GLU A 35 -33.22 16.80 -18.08
C GLU A 35 -32.32 17.21 -19.26
N GLN A 36 -32.73 16.88 -20.48
CA GLN A 36 -32.05 17.31 -21.71
C GLN A 36 -32.43 18.74 -22.11
N PRO A 37 -31.51 19.52 -22.72
CA PRO A 37 -31.83 20.82 -23.32
C PRO A 37 -32.91 20.74 -24.40
N LYS A 38 -33.76 21.76 -24.47
CA LYS A 38 -34.87 21.90 -25.42
C LYS A 38 -34.52 22.96 -26.46
N ILE A 39 -33.93 22.54 -27.58
CA ILE A 39 -33.50 23.43 -28.67
C ILE A 39 -34.51 23.41 -29.81
N ALA A 40 -34.90 24.60 -30.29
CA ALA A 40 -35.77 24.73 -31.45
C ALA A 40 -35.08 24.25 -32.74
N LYS A 41 -35.84 23.65 -33.68
CA LYS A 41 -35.30 23.11 -34.95
C LYS A 41 -34.81 24.16 -35.96
N ARG A 42 -34.76 25.44 -35.60
CA ARG A 42 -34.32 26.53 -36.47
C ARG A 42 -32.80 26.55 -36.54
N THR A 43 -32.24 26.83 -37.72
CA THR A 43 -30.79 26.82 -37.92
C THR A 43 -30.37 28.05 -38.72
N VAL A 44 -29.27 28.68 -38.29
CA VAL A 44 -28.60 29.74 -39.03
C VAL A 44 -27.10 29.48 -39.09
N VAL A 45 -26.44 29.93 -40.17
CA VAL A 45 -24.99 29.82 -40.34
C VAL A 45 -24.35 31.19 -40.17
N ILE A 46 -23.23 31.27 -39.43
CA ILE A 46 -22.59 32.55 -39.08
C ILE A 46 -22.17 33.40 -40.29
N THR A 47 -21.92 32.77 -41.45
CA THR A 47 -21.57 33.47 -42.70
C THR A 47 -22.69 34.36 -43.22
N LYS A 48 -23.96 34.01 -42.95
CA LYS A 48 -25.13 34.85 -43.29
C LYS A 48 -25.21 36.12 -42.44
N PHE A 49 -24.45 36.19 -41.35
CA PHE A 49 -24.38 37.33 -40.43
C PHE A 49 -23.07 38.12 -40.56
N GLY A 50 -22.28 37.82 -41.59
CA GLY A 50 -21.06 38.55 -41.94
C GLY A 50 -19.75 37.95 -41.42
N ALA A 51 -19.77 36.75 -40.83
CA ALA A 51 -18.54 36.07 -40.45
C ALA A 51 -17.75 35.61 -41.68
N LYS A 52 -16.42 35.77 -41.66
CA LYS A 52 -15.50 35.30 -42.72
C LYS A 52 -14.23 34.73 -42.10
N THR A 53 -13.63 33.72 -42.74
CA THR A 53 -12.34 33.15 -42.32
C THR A 53 -11.18 34.15 -42.44
N THR A 54 -11.34 35.20 -43.24
CA THR A 54 -10.39 36.31 -43.42
C THR A 54 -10.73 37.55 -42.60
N ALA A 55 -11.86 37.58 -41.89
CA ALA A 55 -12.24 38.70 -41.03
C ALA A 55 -11.47 38.69 -39.72
N SER A 56 -11.32 39.86 -39.09
CA SER A 56 -10.71 39.96 -37.77
C SER A 56 -11.56 39.25 -36.70
N ALA A 57 -10.93 38.89 -35.58
CA ALA A 57 -11.62 38.26 -34.45
C ALA A 57 -12.82 39.09 -33.96
N ALA A 58 -12.68 40.42 -33.88
CA ALA A 58 -13.74 41.33 -33.48
C ALA A 58 -14.93 41.31 -34.48
N GLN A 59 -14.66 41.29 -35.78
CA GLN A 59 -15.70 41.24 -36.82
C GLN A 59 -16.49 39.93 -36.76
N ASN A 60 -15.79 38.80 -36.59
CA ASN A 60 -16.43 37.49 -36.43
C ASN A 60 -17.20 37.38 -35.11
N GLN A 61 -16.67 37.90 -34.00
CA GLN A 61 -17.37 37.96 -32.72
C GLN A 61 -18.72 38.67 -32.86
N GLN A 62 -18.74 39.85 -33.48
CA GLN A 62 -19.98 40.59 -33.74
C GLN A 62 -20.93 39.83 -34.66
N ALA A 63 -20.43 39.16 -35.71
CA ALA A 63 -21.26 38.36 -36.62
C ALA A 63 -21.93 37.19 -35.90
N ILE A 64 -21.20 36.49 -35.02
CA ILE A 64 -21.71 35.39 -34.22
C ILE A 64 -22.75 35.91 -33.22
N HIS A 65 -22.49 37.02 -32.52
CA HIS A 65 -23.48 37.64 -31.62
C HIS A 65 -24.75 38.08 -32.35
N ARG A 66 -24.66 38.57 -33.60
CA ARG A 66 -25.85 38.87 -34.42
C ARG A 66 -26.66 37.61 -34.72
N ALA A 67 -26.00 36.50 -35.05
CA ALA A 67 -26.68 35.22 -35.30
C ALA A 67 -27.38 34.70 -34.03
N ILE A 68 -26.70 34.77 -32.88
CA ILE A 68 -27.25 34.42 -31.56
C ILE A 68 -28.46 35.30 -31.24
N ALA A 69 -28.32 36.63 -31.33
CA ALA A 69 -29.39 37.58 -31.03
C ALA A 69 -30.60 37.41 -31.96
N TYR A 70 -30.37 37.09 -33.23
CA TYR A 70 -31.43 36.78 -34.18
C TYR A 70 -32.23 35.54 -33.75
N LEU A 71 -31.56 34.43 -33.42
CA LEU A 71 -32.25 33.22 -32.98
C LEU A 71 -32.90 33.37 -31.60
N ALA A 72 -32.26 34.07 -30.66
CA ALA A 72 -32.82 34.32 -29.34
C ALA A 72 -34.18 35.05 -29.43
N LYS A 73 -34.29 36.04 -30.34
CA LYS A 73 -35.57 36.73 -30.62
C LYS A 73 -36.64 35.82 -31.23
N GLN A 74 -36.24 34.69 -31.84
CA GLN A 74 -37.12 33.71 -32.49
C GLN A 74 -37.40 32.49 -31.61
N GLY A 75 -37.09 32.56 -30.31
CA GLY A 75 -37.28 31.47 -29.35
C GLY A 75 -36.22 30.37 -29.41
N GLY A 76 -35.02 30.69 -29.91
CA GLY A 76 -33.87 29.79 -29.93
C GLY A 76 -33.65 29.03 -31.24
N GLY A 77 -32.59 28.23 -31.27
CA GLY A 77 -32.17 27.41 -32.40
C GLY A 77 -30.66 27.18 -32.44
N LYS A 78 -30.19 26.68 -33.59
CA LYS A 78 -28.80 26.32 -33.85
C LYS A 78 -28.04 27.43 -34.58
N VAL A 79 -26.97 27.92 -33.98
CA VAL A 79 -25.96 28.80 -34.61
C VAL A 79 -24.81 27.92 -35.10
N VAL A 80 -24.69 27.76 -36.42
CA VAL A 80 -23.70 26.87 -37.03
C VAL A 80 -22.45 27.63 -37.42
N VAL A 81 -21.31 27.17 -36.89
CA VAL A 81 -19.94 27.50 -37.33
C VAL A 81 -19.53 26.42 -38.33
N PRO A 82 -19.50 26.71 -39.65
CA PRO A 82 -19.19 25.72 -40.67
C PRO A 82 -17.69 25.41 -40.72
N ALA A 83 -17.29 24.44 -41.53
CA ALA A 83 -15.88 24.11 -41.75
C ALA A 83 -15.03 25.35 -42.10
N GLY A 84 -13.78 25.37 -41.62
CA GLY A 84 -12.86 26.49 -41.75
C GLY A 84 -12.37 27.06 -40.42
N LYS A 85 -11.40 27.98 -40.49
CA LYS A 85 -10.81 28.64 -39.32
C LYS A 85 -11.51 29.96 -39.03
N TRP A 86 -12.09 30.10 -37.84
CA TRP A 86 -12.88 31.24 -37.41
C TRP A 86 -12.26 31.85 -36.15
N GLN A 87 -11.51 32.93 -36.31
CA GLN A 87 -10.99 33.66 -35.17
C GLN A 87 -12.09 34.49 -34.52
N THR A 88 -12.16 34.53 -33.19
CA THR A 88 -13.16 35.31 -32.45
C THR A 88 -12.66 35.72 -31.06
N GLY A 89 -13.40 36.61 -30.40
CA GLY A 89 -13.29 36.89 -28.97
C GLY A 89 -14.40 36.21 -28.18
N ALA A 90 -14.64 36.62 -26.94
CA ALA A 90 -15.65 35.97 -26.09
C ALA A 90 -17.07 35.92 -26.69
N LEU A 91 -17.73 34.78 -26.57
CA LEU A 91 -19.09 34.53 -27.05
C LEU A 91 -20.05 34.39 -25.88
N ARG A 92 -21.10 35.23 -25.84
CA ARG A 92 -22.18 35.12 -24.86
C ARG A 92 -23.39 34.44 -25.49
N LEU A 93 -23.74 33.26 -25.00
CA LEU A 93 -24.91 32.51 -25.40
C LEU A 93 -26.15 32.98 -24.63
N ALA A 94 -27.31 32.89 -25.28
CA ALA A 94 -28.62 33.18 -24.70
C ALA A 94 -29.42 31.88 -24.53
N SER A 95 -30.56 31.94 -23.86
CA SER A 95 -31.43 30.77 -23.70
C SER A 95 -31.92 30.19 -25.02
N GLY A 96 -32.01 28.86 -25.08
CA GLY A 96 -32.46 28.11 -26.25
C GLY A 96 -31.47 28.07 -27.42
N ILE A 97 -30.20 28.45 -27.19
CA ILE A 97 -29.16 28.50 -28.22
C ILE A 97 -28.28 27.25 -28.17
N GLU A 98 -28.13 26.63 -29.33
CA GLU A 98 -27.09 25.62 -29.59
C GLU A 98 -26.03 26.22 -30.51
N LEU A 99 -24.79 26.37 -30.03
CA LEU A 99 -23.63 26.69 -30.85
C LEU A 99 -23.05 25.39 -31.41
N VAL A 100 -23.22 25.18 -32.72
CA VAL A 100 -22.75 23.98 -33.42
C VAL A 100 -21.42 24.29 -34.10
N VAL A 101 -20.32 23.71 -33.62
CA VAL A 101 -19.00 23.76 -34.24
C VAL A 101 -18.85 22.53 -35.12
N SER A 102 -19.16 22.69 -36.41
CA SER A 102 -19.22 21.60 -37.37
C SER A 102 -17.88 20.89 -37.53
N LYS A 103 -17.92 19.65 -38.04
CA LYS A 103 -16.73 18.94 -38.47
C LYS A 103 -15.83 19.83 -39.35
N ASP A 104 -14.52 19.72 -39.15
CA ASP A 104 -13.48 20.51 -39.83
C ASP A 104 -13.55 22.04 -39.58
N ALA A 105 -14.38 22.49 -38.63
CA ALA A 105 -14.35 23.85 -38.13
C ALA A 105 -13.33 23.99 -36.99
N LEU A 106 -12.56 25.07 -37.02
CA LEU A 106 -11.72 25.53 -35.91
C LEU A 106 -12.25 26.88 -35.43
N LEU A 107 -12.92 26.90 -34.29
CA LEU A 107 -13.30 28.13 -33.59
C LEU A 107 -12.14 28.53 -32.66
N GLN A 108 -11.35 29.51 -33.06
CA GLN A 108 -10.14 29.93 -32.34
C GLN A 108 -10.35 31.25 -31.61
N PHE A 109 -10.22 31.22 -30.29
CA PHE A 109 -10.25 32.40 -29.43
C PHE A 109 -8.87 33.08 -29.42
N VAL A 110 -8.84 34.38 -29.71
CA VAL A 110 -7.57 35.14 -29.74
C VAL A 110 -7.23 35.72 -28.36
N PHE A 111 -5.95 35.87 -28.07
CA PHE A 111 -5.48 36.58 -26.88
C PHE A 111 -5.51 38.10 -27.11
N ASP A 112 -6.70 38.68 -27.05
CA ASP A 112 -6.93 40.13 -27.05
C ASP A 112 -7.95 40.44 -25.95
N CYS A 113 -7.45 40.90 -24.79
CA CYS A 113 -8.25 41.16 -23.60
C CYS A 113 -9.39 42.17 -23.83
N SER A 114 -9.29 43.04 -24.85
CA SER A 114 -10.36 43.98 -25.20
C SER A 114 -11.63 43.30 -25.73
N LEU A 115 -11.51 42.05 -26.22
CA LEU A 115 -12.62 41.25 -26.72
C LEU A 115 -13.28 40.36 -25.65
N TYR A 116 -12.85 40.48 -24.39
CA TYR A 116 -13.36 39.72 -23.23
C TYR A 116 -13.94 40.69 -22.19
N PRO A 117 -15.18 41.18 -22.36
CA PRO A 117 -15.78 42.15 -21.43
C PRO A 117 -15.89 41.55 -20.01
N LEU A 118 -15.93 42.41 -18.99
CA LEU A 118 -16.12 41.93 -17.62
C LEU A 118 -17.52 41.34 -17.42
N VAL A 119 -17.58 40.16 -16.82
CA VAL A 119 -18.82 39.45 -16.49
C VAL A 119 -18.76 38.83 -15.10
N LYS A 120 -19.94 38.50 -14.57
CA LYS A 120 -20.10 37.73 -13.34
C LYS A 120 -19.62 36.29 -13.53
N THR A 121 -18.59 35.88 -12.80
CA THR A 121 -18.05 34.51 -12.82
C THR A 121 -17.49 34.13 -11.43
N SER A 122 -16.82 32.99 -11.34
CA SER A 122 -16.07 32.52 -10.17
C SER A 122 -14.62 32.24 -10.58
N TRP A 123 -13.68 32.53 -9.68
CA TRP A 123 -12.27 32.23 -9.87
C TRP A 123 -11.75 31.44 -8.65
N GLU A 124 -11.35 30.18 -8.84
CA GLU A 124 -10.99 29.23 -7.76
C GLU A 124 -12.02 29.15 -6.61
N GLY A 125 -13.31 29.16 -6.98
CA GLY A 125 -14.43 29.04 -6.06
C GLY A 125 -14.81 30.30 -5.29
N MET A 126 -14.38 31.47 -5.78
CA MET A 126 -14.73 32.78 -5.22
C MET A 126 -15.41 33.63 -6.30
N MET A 127 -16.62 34.13 -6.00
CA MET A 127 -17.39 34.96 -6.94
C MET A 127 -16.68 36.28 -7.22
N CYS A 128 -16.62 36.70 -8.49
CA CYS A 128 -16.07 37.98 -8.90
C CYS A 128 -16.65 38.47 -10.24
N TRP A 129 -16.33 39.71 -10.60
CA TRP A 129 -16.36 40.18 -11.98
C TRP A 129 -14.96 40.08 -12.57
N ASN A 130 -14.81 39.34 -13.67
CA ASN A 130 -13.54 39.16 -14.35
C ASN A 130 -13.75 39.09 -15.87
N TYR A 131 -12.67 38.96 -16.65
CA TYR A 131 -12.73 38.71 -18.08
C TYR A 131 -13.77 37.63 -18.41
N SER A 132 -14.57 37.88 -19.46
CA SER A 132 -15.51 36.89 -19.96
C SER A 132 -14.79 35.57 -20.22
N PRO A 133 -15.38 34.43 -19.86
CA PRO A 133 -15.04 33.13 -20.41
C PRO A 133 -15.15 33.15 -21.94
N CYS A 134 -14.38 32.30 -22.64
CA CYS A 134 -14.40 32.25 -24.10
C CYS A 134 -15.82 31.95 -24.62
N ILE A 135 -16.51 30.98 -24.02
CA ILE A 135 -17.94 30.73 -24.21
C ILE A 135 -18.64 30.87 -22.86
N TYR A 136 -19.61 31.77 -22.80
CA TYR A 136 -20.23 32.19 -21.54
C TYR A 136 -21.75 32.21 -21.64
N SER A 137 -22.44 31.83 -20.57
CA SER A 137 -23.86 32.14 -20.37
C SER A 137 -24.13 32.50 -18.90
N TYR A 138 -25.17 33.31 -18.67
CA TYR A 138 -25.57 33.71 -17.32
C TYR A 138 -27.09 33.68 -17.19
N GLY A 139 -27.60 32.90 -16.24
CA GLY A 139 -29.03 32.78 -15.98
C GLY A 139 -29.80 32.26 -17.19
N ALA A 140 -29.17 31.43 -18.03
CA ALA A 140 -29.71 30.99 -19.30
C ALA A 140 -30.06 29.50 -19.29
N ASP A 141 -31.31 29.21 -19.67
CA ASP A 141 -31.82 27.86 -19.87
C ASP A 141 -31.59 27.33 -21.28
N ASP A 142 -31.44 26.00 -21.43
CA ASP A 142 -31.36 25.31 -22.73
C ASP A 142 -30.21 25.84 -23.60
N VAL A 143 -28.98 25.77 -23.07
CA VAL A 143 -27.76 26.23 -23.75
C VAL A 143 -26.89 25.05 -24.11
N VAL A 144 -26.52 24.92 -25.39
CA VAL A 144 -25.74 23.79 -25.90
C VAL A 144 -24.53 24.27 -26.68
N VAL A 145 -23.38 23.62 -26.45
CA VAL A 145 -22.20 23.68 -27.33
C VAL A 145 -22.01 22.28 -27.89
N SER A 146 -22.11 22.12 -29.21
CA SER A 146 -22.11 20.81 -29.85
C SER A 146 -21.31 20.79 -31.15
N GLY A 147 -21.13 19.59 -31.71
CA GLY A 147 -20.53 19.37 -33.03
C GLY A 147 -19.31 18.46 -32.97
N GLU A 148 -18.61 18.32 -34.09
CA GLU A 148 -17.41 17.47 -34.24
C GLU A 148 -16.14 18.29 -34.49
N GLY A 149 -16.26 19.62 -34.48
CA GLY A 149 -15.14 20.52 -34.71
C GLY A 149 -14.32 20.80 -33.45
N THR A 150 -13.36 21.70 -33.61
CA THR A 150 -12.38 22.05 -32.59
C THR A 150 -12.64 23.46 -32.07
N ILE A 151 -12.60 23.61 -30.75
CA ILE A 151 -12.63 24.88 -30.03
C ILE A 151 -11.27 25.07 -29.37
N ASP A 152 -10.54 26.10 -29.76
CA ASP A 152 -9.20 26.42 -29.27
C ASP A 152 -9.24 27.71 -28.45
N GLY A 153 -8.94 27.60 -27.15
CA GLY A 153 -8.96 28.71 -26.20
C GLY A 153 -7.79 29.70 -26.36
N GLY A 154 -6.77 29.34 -27.12
CA GLY A 154 -5.62 30.18 -27.39
C GLY A 154 -4.70 30.40 -26.19
N GLY A 155 -4.69 29.50 -25.21
CA GLY A 155 -3.70 29.48 -24.12
C GLY A 155 -2.35 28.89 -24.56
N SER A 156 -1.24 29.54 -24.20
CA SER A 156 0.11 29.05 -24.47
C SER A 156 1.11 29.68 -23.48
N ASN A 157 2.40 29.36 -23.61
CA ASN A 157 3.43 30.04 -22.80
C ASN A 157 3.63 31.51 -23.19
N GLU A 158 3.01 31.97 -24.27
CA GLU A 158 3.04 33.36 -24.74
C GLU A 158 1.72 34.10 -24.44
N THR A 159 0.63 33.35 -24.17
CA THR A 159 -0.73 33.89 -24.00
C THR A 159 -1.43 33.26 -22.81
N TRP A 160 -2.12 34.07 -22.00
CA TRP A 160 -2.84 33.63 -20.80
C TRP A 160 -2.00 32.93 -19.73
N TRP A 161 -1.41 31.75 -19.97
CA TRP A 161 -0.74 30.91 -18.97
C TRP A 161 0.37 31.61 -18.17
N PRO A 162 1.14 32.58 -18.70
CA PRO A 162 2.08 33.38 -17.90
C PRO A 162 1.44 34.07 -16.69
N MET A 163 0.12 34.36 -16.76
CA MET A 163 -0.61 34.96 -15.65
C MET A 163 -0.69 34.05 -14.41
N CYS A 164 -0.40 32.75 -14.50
CA CYS A 164 -0.31 31.88 -13.32
C CYS A 164 0.90 32.20 -12.41
N GLY A 165 1.87 32.98 -12.90
CA GLY A 165 3.04 33.38 -12.13
C GLY A 165 4.16 32.33 -12.05
N LYS A 166 4.10 31.25 -12.83
CA LYS A 166 5.12 30.18 -12.86
C LYS A 166 5.95 30.22 -14.14
N GLN A 167 7.28 30.13 -14.01
CA GLN A 167 8.22 30.23 -15.13
C GLN A 167 8.03 29.15 -16.20
N VAL A 168 7.68 27.92 -15.80
CA VAL A 168 7.40 26.80 -16.72
C VAL A 168 6.26 27.10 -17.71
N PHE A 169 5.39 28.05 -17.35
CA PHE A 169 4.27 28.51 -18.17
C PHE A 169 4.50 29.91 -18.77
N GLY A 170 5.75 30.32 -18.93
CA GLY A 170 6.13 31.56 -19.60
C GLY A 170 6.07 32.83 -18.74
N TYR A 171 5.83 32.73 -17.43
CA TYR A 171 5.96 33.89 -16.54
C TYR A 171 7.40 34.38 -16.48
N VAL A 172 7.61 35.67 -16.71
CA VAL A 172 8.91 36.34 -16.59
C VAL A 172 8.78 37.53 -15.64
N LYS A 173 9.50 37.48 -14.52
CA LYS A 173 9.49 38.54 -13.50
C LYS A 173 9.89 39.89 -14.10
N GLY A 174 9.08 40.92 -13.87
CA GLY A 174 9.30 42.28 -14.39
C GLY A 174 8.88 42.49 -15.86
N VAL A 175 8.58 41.42 -16.60
CA VAL A 175 8.11 41.49 -18.00
C VAL A 175 6.62 41.16 -18.09
N THR A 176 6.19 40.06 -17.45
CA THR A 176 4.77 39.70 -17.37
C THR A 176 4.05 40.70 -16.47
N LYS A 177 3.25 41.59 -17.08
CA LYS A 177 2.56 42.68 -16.37
C LYS A 177 1.34 42.20 -15.58
N GLU A 178 0.72 41.11 -16.01
CA GLU A 178 -0.48 40.55 -15.39
C GLU A 178 -0.17 39.14 -14.88
N ALA A 179 -0.14 38.96 -13.56
CA ALA A 179 0.03 37.64 -12.97
C ALA A 179 -0.56 37.55 -11.56
N GLN A 180 -0.92 36.34 -11.13
CA GLN A 180 -1.44 36.07 -9.78
C GLN A 180 -0.49 36.56 -8.67
N VAL A 181 0.82 36.52 -8.93
CA VAL A 181 1.87 37.00 -8.02
C VAL A 181 1.79 38.51 -7.75
N SER A 182 1.00 39.27 -8.54
CA SER A 182 0.69 40.67 -8.29
C SER A 182 -0.31 40.90 -7.13
N GLY A 183 -0.82 39.82 -6.51
CA GLY A 183 -1.65 39.88 -5.29
C GLY A 183 -3.16 39.83 -5.52
N SER A 184 -3.63 39.81 -6.76
CA SER A 184 -5.07 39.80 -7.09
C SER A 184 -5.83 38.61 -6.51
N ARG A 185 -5.22 37.40 -6.53
CA ARG A 185 -5.79 36.19 -5.91
C ARG A 185 -6.03 36.40 -4.42
N ARG A 186 -5.02 36.92 -3.71
CA ARG A 186 -5.10 37.21 -2.27
C ARG A 186 -6.17 38.26 -1.96
N ARG A 187 -6.29 39.30 -2.80
CA ARG A 187 -7.34 40.31 -2.65
C ARG A 187 -8.74 39.73 -2.85
N LEU A 188 -8.93 38.86 -3.85
CA LEU A 188 -10.20 38.17 -4.07
C LEU A 188 -10.55 37.26 -2.87
N GLN A 189 -9.55 36.54 -2.35
CA GLN A 189 -9.72 35.73 -1.15
C GLN A 189 -10.14 36.57 0.06
N GLN A 190 -9.50 37.71 0.28
CA GLN A 190 -9.91 38.64 1.34
C GLN A 190 -11.35 39.14 1.14
N PHE A 191 -11.72 39.55 -0.08
CA PHE A 191 -13.09 39.98 -0.39
C PHE A 191 -14.13 38.87 -0.15
N ALA A 192 -13.78 37.62 -0.42
CA ALA A 192 -14.63 36.47 -0.15
C ALA A 192 -14.78 36.21 1.37
N GLU A 193 -13.70 36.30 2.13
CA GLU A 193 -13.73 36.15 3.60
C GLU A 193 -14.48 37.30 4.29
N ASP A 194 -14.35 38.53 3.80
CA ASP A 194 -15.00 39.73 4.35
C ASP A 194 -16.45 39.93 3.87
N ASP A 195 -16.99 38.98 3.10
CA ASP A 195 -18.34 39.03 2.52
C ASP A 195 -18.62 40.32 1.69
N VAL A 196 -17.59 40.81 1.00
CA VAL A 196 -17.74 41.95 0.08
C VAL A 196 -18.76 41.57 -1.00
N PRO A 197 -19.75 42.41 -1.34
CA PRO A 197 -20.76 42.05 -2.33
C PRO A 197 -20.16 41.67 -3.70
N TRP A 198 -20.72 40.66 -4.36
CA TRP A 198 -20.23 40.15 -5.66
C TRP A 198 -20.03 41.27 -6.68
N ASP A 199 -20.92 42.26 -6.73
CA ASP A 199 -20.86 43.37 -7.69
C ASP A 199 -19.71 44.36 -7.48
N GLU A 200 -19.07 44.33 -6.30
CA GLU A 200 -17.93 45.16 -5.95
C GLU A 200 -16.57 44.45 -6.21
N ARG A 201 -16.58 43.12 -6.36
CA ARG A 201 -15.37 42.31 -6.58
C ARG A 201 -14.92 42.35 -8.05
N ARG A 202 -14.49 43.52 -8.54
CA ARG A 202 -14.15 43.76 -9.96
C ARG A 202 -12.65 43.64 -10.25
N PHE A 203 -12.30 42.76 -11.20
CA PHE A 203 -10.94 42.49 -11.66
C PHE A 203 -10.79 42.78 -13.17
N GLY A 204 -10.13 41.91 -13.94
CA GLY A 204 -9.82 42.12 -15.37
C GLY A 204 -8.40 42.63 -15.64
N LEU A 205 -8.29 43.65 -16.50
CA LEU A 205 -7.03 44.20 -16.99
C LEU A 205 -6.07 44.58 -15.86
N GLY A 206 -4.82 44.17 -16.00
CA GLY A 206 -3.78 44.35 -14.99
C GLY A 206 -3.82 43.35 -13.83
N GLN A 207 -4.86 42.52 -13.70
CA GLN A 207 -5.07 41.73 -12.48
C GLN A 207 -4.58 40.27 -12.58
N GLY A 208 -4.36 39.73 -13.78
CA GLY A 208 -3.78 38.39 -13.93
C GLY A 208 -4.69 37.24 -13.48
N LEU A 209 -6.01 37.42 -13.51
CA LEU A 209 -6.99 36.35 -13.29
C LEU A 209 -7.50 35.86 -14.65
N ARG A 210 -7.12 34.64 -15.04
CA ARG A 210 -7.43 34.06 -16.36
C ARG A 210 -8.92 33.65 -16.47
N PRO A 211 -9.54 33.76 -17.67
CA PRO A 211 -10.89 33.28 -17.92
C PRO A 211 -10.95 31.77 -18.21
N GLN A 212 -12.10 31.15 -18.03
CA GLN A 212 -12.36 29.75 -18.43
C GLN A 212 -12.59 29.64 -19.95
N LEU A 213 -12.48 28.43 -20.50
CA LEU A 213 -12.89 28.18 -21.90
C LEU A 213 -14.42 28.18 -22.02
N ILE A 214 -15.12 27.36 -21.24
CA ILE A 214 -16.59 27.31 -21.23
C ILE A 214 -17.07 27.53 -19.79
N ASN A 215 -17.93 28.52 -19.56
CA ASN A 215 -18.52 28.77 -18.25
C ASN A 215 -20.02 29.08 -18.38
N PHE A 216 -20.84 28.17 -17.86
CA PHE A 216 -22.26 28.38 -17.72
C PHE A 216 -22.54 28.78 -16.27
N VAL A 217 -23.10 29.97 -16.05
CA VAL A 217 -23.34 30.49 -14.71
C VAL A 217 -24.84 30.54 -14.45
N LYS A 218 -25.30 29.86 -13.40
CA LYS A 218 -26.71 29.83 -12.98
C LYS A 218 -27.67 29.38 -14.11
N GLY A 219 -27.23 28.45 -14.95
CA GLY A 219 -28.02 27.92 -16.07
C GLY A 219 -28.78 26.63 -15.72
N ASN A 220 -29.79 26.29 -16.53
CA ASN A 220 -30.53 25.03 -16.41
C ASN A 220 -30.60 24.32 -17.76
N ARG A 221 -30.40 23.00 -17.78
CA ARG A 221 -30.34 22.18 -19.01
C ARG A 221 -29.25 22.71 -19.94
N VAL A 222 -28.00 22.60 -19.48
CA VAL A 222 -26.81 23.03 -20.24
C VAL A 222 -26.03 21.80 -20.72
N ARG A 223 -25.49 21.86 -21.94
CA ARG A 223 -24.79 20.71 -22.53
C ARG A 223 -23.54 21.10 -23.32
N VAL A 224 -22.48 20.31 -23.18
CA VAL A 224 -21.32 20.30 -24.08
C VAL A 224 -21.20 18.90 -24.68
N SER A 225 -21.12 18.76 -26.01
CA SER A 225 -21.02 17.42 -26.60
C SER A 225 -20.28 17.34 -27.94
N GLY A 226 -19.52 16.26 -28.13
CA GLY A 226 -18.85 15.90 -29.40
C GLY A 226 -17.60 16.71 -29.75
N VAL A 227 -17.49 17.95 -29.29
CA VAL A 227 -16.41 18.86 -29.67
C VAL A 227 -15.05 18.45 -29.10
N THR A 228 -13.98 18.86 -29.79
CA THR A 228 -12.61 18.83 -29.24
C THR A 228 -12.28 20.19 -28.62
N LEU A 229 -11.82 20.21 -27.37
CA LEU A 229 -11.46 21.41 -26.62
C LEU A 229 -9.94 21.45 -26.40
N LEU A 230 -9.29 22.49 -26.91
CA LEU A 230 -7.83 22.66 -26.86
C LEU A 230 -7.45 23.94 -26.11
N HIS A 231 -6.27 23.90 -25.47
CA HIS A 231 -5.53 25.08 -25.03
C HIS A 231 -6.39 26.10 -24.26
N SER A 232 -7.08 25.63 -23.22
CA SER A 232 -7.87 26.50 -22.36
C SER A 232 -6.96 27.48 -21.61
N PRO A 233 -7.36 28.76 -21.43
CA PRO A 233 -6.61 29.69 -20.59
C PRO A 233 -6.54 29.26 -19.11
N PHE A 234 -7.57 28.56 -18.62
CA PHE A 234 -7.75 28.10 -17.23
C PHE A 234 -8.59 26.81 -17.22
N TRP A 235 -9.57 26.64 -16.31
CA TRP A 235 -10.54 25.54 -16.34
C TRP A 235 -11.28 25.44 -17.68
N VAL A 236 -11.45 24.22 -18.18
CA VAL A 236 -11.95 23.96 -19.54
C VAL A 236 -13.49 24.05 -19.55
N ILE A 237 -14.20 23.23 -18.78
CA ILE A 237 -15.67 23.24 -18.69
C ILE A 237 -16.12 23.52 -17.26
N HIS A 238 -16.60 24.74 -16.99
CA HIS A 238 -17.00 25.18 -15.65
C HIS A 238 -18.50 25.51 -15.59
N PRO A 239 -19.39 24.53 -15.34
CA PRO A 239 -20.74 24.83 -14.94
C PRO A 239 -20.74 25.27 -13.47
N LEU A 240 -21.23 26.50 -13.23
CA LEU A 240 -21.25 27.16 -11.93
C LEU A 240 -22.69 27.41 -11.50
N LEU A 241 -23.11 26.81 -10.39
CA LEU A 241 -24.46 26.90 -9.84
C LEU A 241 -25.55 26.50 -10.85
N CYS A 242 -25.24 25.53 -11.71
CA CYS A 242 -26.14 25.04 -12.76
C CYS A 242 -26.98 23.85 -12.30
N LYS A 243 -28.09 23.62 -13.01
CA LYS A 243 -28.90 22.41 -12.87
C LYS A 243 -29.04 21.68 -14.21
N ASN A 244 -29.10 20.35 -14.20
CA ASN A 244 -29.22 19.54 -15.41
C ASN A 244 -28.06 19.82 -16.39
N VAL A 245 -26.87 19.35 -16.02
CA VAL A 245 -25.63 19.58 -16.76
C VAL A 245 -25.23 18.30 -17.46
N ILE A 246 -24.92 18.37 -18.77
CA ILE A 246 -24.49 17.20 -19.54
C ILE A 246 -23.19 17.47 -20.30
N VAL A 247 -22.19 16.64 -20.09
CA VAL A 247 -20.93 16.62 -20.86
C VAL A 247 -20.82 15.23 -21.49
N ASP A 248 -20.86 15.15 -22.82
CA ASP A 248 -21.03 13.86 -23.51
C ASP A 248 -20.22 13.78 -24.80
N GLY A 249 -19.28 12.85 -24.88
CA GLY A 249 -18.48 12.63 -26.09
C GLY A 249 -17.47 13.74 -26.38
N VAL A 250 -17.03 14.48 -25.35
CA VAL A 250 -16.07 15.58 -25.52
C VAL A 250 -14.64 15.03 -25.51
N LYS A 251 -13.74 15.62 -26.30
CA LYS A 251 -12.30 15.37 -26.21
C LYS A 251 -11.60 16.61 -25.67
N ILE A 252 -10.89 16.48 -24.55
CA ILE A 252 -10.13 17.58 -23.94
C ILE A 252 -8.65 17.29 -24.08
N TRP A 253 -7.90 18.30 -24.51
CA TRP A 253 -6.44 18.29 -24.52
C TRP A 253 -5.90 19.65 -24.06
N ASN A 254 -5.41 19.71 -22.83
CA ASN A 254 -5.00 20.96 -22.23
C ASN A 254 -3.92 20.79 -21.16
N GLU A 255 -2.67 21.10 -21.50
CA GLU A 255 -1.51 21.03 -20.61
C GLU A 255 -1.26 22.32 -19.79
N GLY A 256 -2.20 23.27 -19.87
CA GLY A 256 -2.06 24.56 -19.22
C GLY A 256 -2.10 24.48 -17.68
N PRO A 257 -1.61 25.53 -16.97
CA PRO A 257 -1.70 25.62 -15.52
C PRO A 257 -3.16 25.72 -15.08
N ASN A 258 -3.55 24.97 -14.04
CA ASN A 258 -4.95 24.88 -13.60
C ASN A 258 -5.86 24.47 -14.76
N GLY A 259 -5.39 23.49 -15.53
CA GLY A 259 -6.01 23.03 -16.76
C GLY A 259 -7.09 21.98 -16.54
N ASP A 260 -7.88 22.11 -15.47
CA ASP A 260 -8.92 21.16 -15.06
C ASP A 260 -9.91 20.92 -16.22
N GLY A 261 -10.32 19.66 -16.41
CA GLY A 261 -11.14 19.26 -17.56
C GLY A 261 -12.62 19.64 -17.42
N CYS A 262 -13.26 19.20 -16.33
CA CYS A 262 -14.64 19.59 -16.03
C CYS A 262 -14.84 19.85 -14.53
N ASP A 263 -15.39 21.03 -14.23
CA ASP A 263 -15.50 21.57 -12.89
C ASP A 263 -16.96 21.84 -12.46
N PRO A 264 -17.81 20.83 -12.21
CA PRO A 264 -19.14 21.08 -11.66
C PRO A 264 -19.06 21.74 -10.29
N GLU A 265 -19.39 23.02 -10.22
CA GLU A 265 -19.28 23.84 -9.02
C GLU A 265 -20.65 24.25 -8.47
N GLY A 266 -21.05 23.68 -7.34
CA GLY A 266 -22.37 23.89 -6.74
C GLY A 266 -23.52 23.48 -7.67
N CYS A 267 -23.30 22.46 -8.49
CA CYS A 267 -24.23 22.00 -9.52
C CYS A 267 -25.15 20.87 -9.02
N GLU A 268 -26.33 20.74 -9.64
CA GLU A 268 -27.29 19.66 -9.35
C GLU A 268 -27.65 18.89 -10.62
N ASN A 269 -27.70 17.57 -10.52
CA ASN A 269 -28.09 16.67 -11.63
C ASN A 269 -27.12 16.81 -12.81
N VAL A 270 -25.96 16.16 -12.68
CA VAL A 270 -24.85 16.26 -13.64
C VAL A 270 -24.58 14.89 -14.25
N LEU A 271 -24.43 14.83 -15.58
CA LEU A 271 -23.98 13.65 -16.31
C LEU A 271 -22.71 13.98 -17.10
N ILE A 272 -21.61 13.31 -16.79
CA ILE A 272 -20.37 13.34 -17.57
C ILE A 272 -20.16 11.95 -18.14
N GLN A 273 -20.18 11.79 -19.45
CA GLN A 273 -20.01 10.48 -20.06
C GLN A 273 -19.26 10.49 -21.38
N ASN A 274 -18.69 9.34 -21.76
CA ASN A 274 -18.03 9.12 -23.06
C ASN A 274 -16.95 10.17 -23.37
N THR A 275 -16.39 10.80 -22.34
CA THR A 275 -15.47 11.95 -22.47
C THR A 275 -14.03 11.48 -22.27
N HIS A 276 -13.13 12.01 -23.09
CA HIS A 276 -11.69 11.78 -23.04
C HIS A 276 -10.98 12.99 -22.46
N PHE A 277 -10.23 12.79 -21.37
CA PHE A 277 -9.52 13.84 -20.64
C PHE A 277 -8.00 13.67 -20.76
N HIS A 278 -7.34 14.69 -21.28
CA HIS A 278 -5.90 14.91 -21.16
C HIS A 278 -5.70 16.32 -20.61
N THR A 279 -5.28 16.42 -19.35
CA THR A 279 -5.31 17.66 -18.58
C THR A 279 -4.02 17.91 -17.80
N GLY A 280 -3.59 19.17 -17.73
CA GLY A 280 -2.44 19.61 -16.92
C GLY A 280 -2.75 19.78 -15.43
N ASP A 281 -3.99 19.48 -15.01
CA ASP A 281 -4.42 19.41 -13.60
C ASP A 281 -5.46 18.29 -13.44
N ASP A 282 -6.49 18.41 -12.61
CA ASP A 282 -7.51 17.36 -12.40
C ASP A 282 -8.41 17.13 -13.65
N CYS A 283 -8.66 15.87 -14.05
CA CYS A 283 -9.55 15.57 -15.19
C CYS A 283 -10.99 16.03 -14.93
N ILE A 284 -11.51 15.68 -13.76
CA ILE A 284 -12.82 16.11 -13.26
C ILE A 284 -12.61 16.62 -11.83
N ALA A 285 -13.01 17.85 -11.55
CA ALA A 285 -12.92 18.46 -10.23
C ALA A 285 -14.29 18.98 -9.74
N ILE A 286 -14.97 18.19 -8.94
CA ILE A 286 -16.26 18.55 -8.34
C ILE A 286 -16.03 19.53 -7.19
N LYS A 287 -16.69 20.68 -7.25
CA LYS A 287 -16.50 21.82 -6.33
C LYS A 287 -17.84 22.38 -5.84
N SER A 288 -17.82 23.28 -4.87
CA SER A 288 -18.98 23.99 -4.32
C SER A 288 -18.57 25.26 -3.58
N GLY A 289 -17.61 26.00 -4.13
CA GLY A 289 -17.13 27.25 -3.57
C GLY A 289 -16.10 27.09 -2.45
N ARG A 290 -15.37 28.18 -2.21
CA ARG A 290 -14.25 28.24 -1.27
C ARG A 290 -14.59 29.06 -0.04
N ASN A 291 -14.26 28.51 1.12
CA ASN A 291 -14.34 29.12 2.44
C ASN A 291 -15.67 29.85 2.69
N ASN A 292 -15.61 31.11 3.14
CA ASN A 292 -16.78 31.88 3.53
C ASN A 292 -17.78 32.04 2.39
N ASP A 293 -17.30 32.33 1.17
CA ASP A 293 -18.16 32.47 -0.01
C ASP A 293 -18.94 31.16 -0.26
N GLY A 294 -18.26 30.01 -0.31
CA GLY A 294 -18.91 28.71 -0.50
C GLY A 294 -19.86 28.33 0.64
N ARG A 295 -19.51 28.63 1.90
CA ARG A 295 -20.40 28.45 3.06
C ARG A 295 -21.66 29.30 2.95
N MET A 296 -21.53 30.55 2.50
CA MET A 296 -22.65 31.49 2.32
C MET A 296 -23.54 31.11 1.13
N TRP A 297 -22.97 30.56 0.05
CA TRP A 297 -23.77 30.01 -1.04
C TRP A 297 -24.68 28.88 -0.53
N ASN A 298 -24.12 28.02 0.34
CA ASN A 298 -24.81 26.85 0.90
C ASN A 298 -25.45 25.99 -0.21
N LYS A 299 -24.69 25.79 -1.30
CA LYS A 299 -25.08 25.01 -2.47
C LYS A 299 -24.09 23.87 -2.70
N PRO A 300 -24.41 22.64 -2.26
CA PRO A 300 -23.55 21.50 -2.55
C PRO A 300 -23.60 21.15 -4.04
N SER A 301 -22.49 20.65 -4.56
CA SER A 301 -22.53 19.87 -5.79
C SER A 301 -23.17 18.52 -5.49
N ARG A 302 -24.23 18.14 -6.21
CA ARG A 302 -24.99 16.92 -5.89
C ARG A 302 -25.58 16.22 -7.09
N ASN A 303 -25.78 14.91 -6.93
CA ASN A 303 -26.40 14.03 -7.93
C ASN A 303 -25.59 14.04 -9.23
N ILE A 304 -24.38 13.50 -9.16
CA ILE A 304 -23.39 13.53 -10.25
C ILE A 304 -23.12 12.10 -10.71
N ILE A 305 -23.31 11.85 -12.00
CA ILE A 305 -22.97 10.58 -12.66
C ILE A 305 -21.79 10.82 -13.61
N ILE A 306 -20.76 10.00 -13.49
CA ILE A 306 -19.57 9.95 -14.35
C ILE A 306 -19.47 8.53 -14.91
N ARG A 307 -19.46 8.35 -16.23
CA ARG A 307 -19.31 6.99 -16.79
C ARG A 307 -18.67 6.91 -18.16
N ASN A 308 -18.05 5.77 -18.47
CA ASN A 308 -17.45 5.52 -19.78
C ASN A 308 -16.41 6.59 -20.17
N CYS A 309 -15.67 7.11 -19.20
CA CYS A 309 -14.65 8.14 -19.42
C CYS A 309 -13.25 7.53 -19.49
N VAL A 310 -12.39 8.19 -20.26
CA VAL A 310 -10.95 7.91 -20.30
C VAL A 310 -10.23 9.10 -19.69
N MET A 311 -9.49 8.86 -18.61
CA MET A 311 -8.60 9.83 -17.99
C MET A 311 -7.17 9.45 -18.38
N GLU A 312 -6.67 10.08 -19.45
CA GLU A 312 -5.35 9.82 -19.98
C GLU A 312 -4.26 10.45 -19.11
N ASP A 313 -4.45 11.68 -18.62
CA ASP A 313 -3.44 12.35 -17.78
C ASP A 313 -4.03 13.42 -16.86
N GLY A 314 -3.35 13.73 -15.74
CA GLY A 314 -3.76 14.80 -14.82
C GLY A 314 -3.33 14.65 -13.34
N HIS A 315 -3.63 15.65 -12.50
CA HIS A 315 -3.39 15.59 -11.05
C HIS A 315 -4.35 14.64 -10.30
N GLY A 316 -5.45 14.27 -10.93
CA GLY A 316 -6.44 13.33 -10.42
C GLY A 316 -7.50 12.98 -11.45
N GLY A 317 -7.94 11.72 -11.50
CA GLY A 317 -8.98 11.27 -12.43
C GLY A 317 -10.37 11.78 -12.03
N ILE A 318 -10.81 11.45 -10.82
CA ILE A 318 -12.05 11.98 -10.24
C ILE A 318 -11.71 12.65 -8.92
N VAL A 319 -11.94 13.96 -8.87
CA VAL A 319 -11.51 14.80 -7.75
C VAL A 319 -12.69 15.54 -7.13
N ILE A 320 -12.68 15.59 -5.80
CA ILE A 320 -13.63 16.35 -5.00
C ILE A 320 -12.84 17.37 -4.18
N GLY A 321 -13.14 18.66 -4.41
CA GLY A 321 -12.48 19.79 -3.76
C GLY A 321 -11.39 20.47 -4.61
N SER A 322 -10.59 21.38 -4.04
CA SER A 322 -10.55 21.69 -2.60
C SER A 322 -11.67 22.62 -2.16
N GLU A 323 -12.25 23.35 -3.11
CA GLU A 323 -13.34 24.29 -2.95
C GLU A 323 -14.63 23.50 -2.70
N ILE A 324 -14.83 23.03 -1.47
CA ILE A 324 -15.94 22.14 -1.12
C ILE A 324 -16.83 22.67 0.00
N SER A 325 -16.75 23.98 0.28
CA SER A 325 -17.37 24.61 1.44
C SER A 325 -18.90 24.54 1.42
N GLY A 326 -19.52 24.51 0.23
CA GLY A 326 -20.96 24.27 0.08
C GLY A 326 -21.36 22.79 0.23
N GLY A 327 -20.40 21.87 0.28
CA GLY A 327 -20.57 20.42 0.38
C GLY A 327 -20.58 19.70 -0.98
N CYS A 328 -20.53 18.38 -0.94
CA CYS A 328 -20.63 17.51 -2.11
C CYS A 328 -21.33 16.21 -1.70
N LYS A 329 -22.33 15.77 -2.48
CA LYS A 329 -23.02 14.52 -2.16
C LYS A 329 -23.56 13.76 -3.36
N ASN A 330 -23.65 12.45 -3.25
CA ASN A 330 -24.22 11.57 -4.26
C ASN A 330 -23.42 11.66 -5.58
N VAL A 331 -22.18 11.20 -5.54
CA VAL A 331 -21.30 11.09 -6.71
C VAL A 331 -21.19 9.62 -7.09
N TYR A 332 -21.46 9.31 -8.35
CA TYR A 332 -21.43 7.96 -8.90
C TYR A 332 -20.52 7.92 -10.11
N ALA A 333 -19.42 7.18 -10.02
CA ALA A 333 -18.47 6.96 -11.10
C ALA A 333 -18.42 5.47 -11.48
N GLU A 334 -18.59 5.15 -12.76
CA GLU A 334 -18.46 3.76 -13.23
C GLU A 334 -17.82 3.60 -14.61
N ASP A 335 -17.30 2.42 -14.91
CA ASP A 335 -16.83 2.03 -16.26
C ASP A 335 -15.79 3.00 -16.87
N CYS A 336 -14.87 3.50 -16.03
CA CYS A 336 -13.82 4.42 -16.46
C CYS A 336 -12.46 3.70 -16.61
N THR A 337 -11.62 4.23 -17.50
CA THR A 337 -10.23 3.77 -17.66
C THR A 337 -9.27 4.91 -17.37
N MET A 338 -8.22 4.62 -16.60
CA MET A 338 -7.18 5.60 -16.26
C MET A 338 -5.79 4.98 -16.41
N ASP A 339 -4.87 5.58 -17.16
CA ASP A 339 -3.53 4.99 -17.33
C ASP A 339 -2.50 6.03 -17.75
N SER A 340 -1.75 6.58 -16.79
CA SER A 340 -0.56 7.38 -17.09
C SER A 340 0.41 7.41 -15.90
N PRO A 341 1.73 7.39 -16.14
CA PRO A 341 2.73 7.64 -15.10
C PRO A 341 2.71 9.09 -14.58
N HIS A 342 2.03 10.01 -15.27
CA HIS A 342 1.86 11.41 -14.90
C HIS A 342 0.49 11.68 -14.27
N LEU A 343 -0.48 10.76 -14.43
CA LEU A 343 -1.70 10.76 -13.63
C LEU A 343 -1.35 10.54 -12.15
N ASP A 344 -1.54 11.56 -11.32
CA ASP A 344 -1.12 11.49 -9.92
C ASP A 344 -2.01 10.54 -9.10
N ARG A 345 -3.34 10.63 -9.24
CA ARG A 345 -4.33 9.97 -8.35
C ARG A 345 -5.57 9.50 -9.12
N VAL A 346 -6.22 8.41 -8.68
CA VAL A 346 -7.43 7.90 -9.32
C VAL A 346 -8.68 8.56 -8.71
N LEU A 347 -8.98 8.27 -7.45
CA LEU A 347 -9.97 9.00 -6.63
C LEU A 347 -9.24 9.93 -5.67
N ARG A 348 -9.52 11.23 -5.73
CA ARG A 348 -8.90 12.24 -4.88
C ARG A 348 -9.94 13.09 -4.16
N ILE A 349 -9.85 13.16 -2.85
CA ILE A 349 -10.62 14.06 -1.99
C ILE A 349 -9.65 15.00 -1.30
N LYS A 350 -9.81 16.31 -1.48
CA LYS A 350 -8.94 17.35 -0.90
C LYS A 350 -9.78 18.40 -0.18
N THR A 351 -9.43 18.70 1.07
CA THR A 351 -10.07 19.75 1.88
C THR A 351 -9.14 20.16 3.03
N ASN A 352 -9.53 21.17 3.81
CA ASN A 352 -8.83 21.63 5.01
C ASN A 352 -9.79 22.31 5.99
N ASN A 353 -9.30 22.71 7.17
CA ASN A 353 -10.11 23.35 8.21
C ASN A 353 -10.44 24.84 7.97
N CYS A 354 -10.12 25.38 6.79
CA CYS A 354 -10.70 26.63 6.30
C CYS A 354 -12.07 26.38 5.66
N ARG A 355 -12.29 25.18 5.08
CA ARG A 355 -13.42 24.94 4.18
C ARG A 355 -14.73 24.73 4.93
N GLY A 356 -14.73 23.88 5.96
CA GLY A 356 -15.95 23.23 6.43
C GLY A 356 -16.56 22.35 5.34
N GLY A 357 -17.88 22.29 5.30
CA GLY A 357 -18.61 21.49 4.32
C GLY A 357 -18.55 19.99 4.60
N ARG A 358 -19.42 19.25 3.92
CA ARG A 358 -19.50 17.79 4.01
C ARG A 358 -19.37 17.18 2.63
N ILE A 359 -18.52 16.17 2.53
CA ILE A 359 -18.41 15.27 1.38
C ILE A 359 -18.99 13.92 1.81
N GLU A 360 -20.07 13.49 1.19
CA GLU A 360 -20.75 12.25 1.56
C GLU A 360 -21.28 11.46 0.35
N ASN A 361 -21.36 10.14 0.48
CA ASN A 361 -21.91 9.25 -0.56
C ASN A 361 -21.18 9.40 -1.92
N VAL A 362 -19.90 9.04 -1.90
CA VAL A 362 -19.00 9.05 -3.07
C VAL A 362 -18.74 7.60 -3.49
N ASN A 363 -19.16 7.24 -4.69
CA ASN A 363 -19.17 5.86 -5.17
C ASN A 363 -18.37 5.73 -6.47
N MET A 364 -17.45 4.78 -6.53
CA MET A 364 -16.65 4.45 -7.71
C MET A 364 -16.70 2.93 -7.94
N ARG A 365 -17.10 2.48 -9.14
CA ARG A 365 -17.05 1.06 -9.49
C ARG A 365 -16.55 0.73 -10.88
N ARG A 366 -16.04 -0.49 -11.09
CA ARG A 366 -15.61 -0.98 -12.42
C ARG A 366 -14.61 -0.05 -13.10
N VAL A 367 -13.57 0.35 -12.37
CA VAL A 367 -12.51 1.24 -12.89
C VAL A 367 -11.24 0.45 -13.14
N LYS A 368 -10.72 0.55 -14.36
CA LYS A 368 -9.46 -0.09 -14.76
C LYS A 368 -8.34 0.94 -14.74
N VAL A 369 -7.36 0.72 -13.88
CA VAL A 369 -6.18 1.58 -13.75
C VAL A 369 -4.94 0.83 -14.24
N GLY A 370 -4.30 1.33 -15.29
CA GLY A 370 -2.99 0.83 -15.69
C GLY A 370 -1.96 1.25 -14.64
N GLN A 371 -1.64 2.53 -14.60
CA GLN A 371 -0.81 3.10 -13.54
C GLN A 371 -1.27 4.50 -13.11
N CYS A 372 -0.92 4.87 -11.88
CA CYS A 372 -0.90 6.25 -11.40
C CYS A 372 0.38 6.48 -10.57
N LYS A 373 0.75 7.74 -10.35
CA LYS A 373 2.02 8.10 -9.70
C LYS A 373 1.98 8.01 -8.18
N GLU A 374 0.92 8.52 -7.54
CA GLU A 374 0.81 8.57 -6.09
C GLU A 374 -0.11 7.48 -5.54
N ALA A 375 -1.43 7.61 -5.72
CA ALA A 375 -2.38 6.77 -4.99
C ALA A 375 -3.61 6.41 -5.81
N VAL A 376 -4.15 5.21 -5.60
CA VAL A 376 -5.47 4.85 -6.14
C VAL A 376 -6.57 5.62 -5.39
N VAL A 377 -6.57 5.57 -4.05
CA VAL A 377 -7.49 6.36 -3.23
C VAL A 377 -6.71 7.33 -2.36
N LYS A 378 -6.94 8.64 -2.56
CA LYS A 378 -6.35 9.71 -1.73
C LYS A 378 -7.44 10.52 -1.06
N ILE A 379 -7.44 10.55 0.27
CA ILE A 379 -8.24 11.48 1.08
C ILE A 379 -7.27 12.36 1.87
N ASN A 380 -7.39 13.68 1.74
CA ASN A 380 -6.53 14.63 2.44
C ASN A 380 -7.34 15.79 3.03
N LEU A 381 -7.40 15.84 4.36
CA LEU A 381 -8.04 16.91 5.13
C LEU A 381 -7.04 17.98 5.59
N ASP A 382 -5.79 17.92 5.13
CA ASP A 382 -4.75 18.91 5.43
C ASP A 382 -4.16 19.51 4.13
N TYR A 383 -5.03 19.82 3.16
CA TYR A 383 -4.62 20.44 1.90
C TYR A 383 -4.31 21.93 2.09
N GLU A 384 -3.20 22.43 1.53
CA GLU A 384 -2.76 23.83 1.69
C GLU A 384 -2.84 24.31 3.16
N PRO A 385 -2.08 23.70 4.08
CA PRO A 385 -2.21 23.97 5.52
C PRO A 385 -1.86 25.41 5.89
N GLU A 386 -1.22 26.17 5.02
CA GLU A 386 -0.83 27.58 5.21
C GLU A 386 -1.76 28.59 4.50
N GLU A 387 -2.91 28.15 3.99
CA GLU A 387 -3.87 29.04 3.34
C GLU A 387 -4.28 30.22 4.27
N PRO A 388 -4.27 31.48 3.78
CA PRO A 388 -4.67 32.64 4.55
C PRO A 388 -6.21 32.72 4.62
N CYS A 389 -6.79 32.12 5.66
CA CYS A 389 -8.23 31.95 5.84
C CYS A 389 -8.62 32.04 7.32
N TYR A 390 -9.91 32.21 7.60
CA TYR A 390 -10.45 31.89 8.92
C TYR A 390 -10.51 30.37 9.11
N ARG A 391 -9.98 29.87 10.24
CA ARG A 391 -9.92 28.43 10.59
C ARG A 391 -10.93 28.06 11.66
N GLY A 392 -11.12 26.76 11.85
CA GLY A 392 -12.08 26.20 12.81
C GLY A 392 -13.34 25.65 12.12
N PHE A 393 -13.38 25.69 10.79
CA PHE A 393 -14.42 25.06 9.99
C PHE A 393 -13.95 23.66 9.60
N GLU A 394 -14.10 22.70 10.51
CA GLU A 394 -13.68 21.32 10.26
C GLU A 394 -14.56 20.68 9.17
N PRO A 395 -13.96 20.14 8.09
CA PRO A 395 -14.70 19.44 7.04
C PRO A 395 -15.06 18.02 7.50
N GLU A 396 -16.07 17.41 6.88
CA GLU A 396 -16.44 15.99 7.08
C GLU A 396 -16.34 15.23 5.76
N VAL A 397 -15.69 14.06 5.76
CA VAL A 397 -15.64 13.12 4.64
C VAL A 397 -16.17 11.77 5.12
N ARG A 398 -17.28 11.30 4.53
CA ARG A 398 -17.88 10.01 4.91
C ARG A 398 -18.51 9.26 3.75
N ASP A 399 -18.82 7.99 3.96
CA ASP A 399 -19.52 7.13 3.00
C ASP A 399 -18.86 7.16 1.61
N VAL A 400 -17.58 6.77 1.58
CA VAL A 400 -16.80 6.67 0.34
C VAL A 400 -16.64 5.20 -0.01
N ASN A 401 -17.24 4.77 -1.12
CA ASN A 401 -17.29 3.37 -1.55
C ASN A 401 -16.55 3.17 -2.87
N ILE A 402 -15.64 2.22 -2.90
CA ILE A 402 -14.85 1.83 -4.08
C ILE A 402 -15.05 0.32 -4.30
N GLU A 403 -15.54 -0.07 -5.47
CA GLU A 403 -15.93 -1.46 -5.78
C GLU A 403 -15.39 -1.91 -7.14
N ASP A 404 -14.84 -3.12 -7.27
CA ASP A 404 -14.34 -3.63 -8.57
C ASP A 404 -13.38 -2.64 -9.26
N VAL A 405 -12.36 -2.19 -8.53
CA VAL A 405 -11.30 -1.32 -9.04
C VAL A 405 -9.99 -2.09 -9.11
N THR A 406 -9.32 -2.00 -10.25
CA THR A 406 -8.02 -2.64 -10.48
C THR A 406 -6.94 -1.58 -10.72
N CYS A 407 -5.73 -1.83 -10.22
CA CYS A 407 -4.56 -0.99 -10.48
C CYS A 407 -3.32 -1.86 -10.68
N ARG A 408 -2.49 -1.59 -11.72
CA ARG A 408 -1.24 -2.36 -11.95
C ARG A 408 0.00 -1.72 -11.34
N LYS A 409 0.00 -0.42 -11.06
CA LYS A 409 1.14 0.30 -10.45
C LYS A 409 0.71 1.61 -9.80
N SER A 410 1.18 1.84 -8.57
CA SER A 410 1.00 3.10 -7.82
C SER A 410 2.09 3.23 -6.74
N ALA A 411 2.25 4.39 -6.08
CA ALA A 411 3.08 4.47 -4.89
C ALA A 411 2.33 3.95 -3.64
N TYR A 412 1.03 4.22 -3.55
CA TYR A 412 0.14 3.80 -2.47
C TYR A 412 -1.15 3.19 -3.04
N GLY A 413 -1.67 2.14 -2.40
CA GLY A 413 -3.03 1.68 -2.67
C GLY A 413 -4.05 2.68 -2.13
N VAL A 414 -4.05 2.86 -0.81
CA VAL A 414 -4.89 3.81 -0.09
C VAL A 414 -4.03 4.74 0.76
N LEU A 415 -4.24 6.05 0.62
CA LEU A 415 -3.57 7.08 1.40
C LEU A 415 -4.60 8.06 2.00
N ILE A 416 -4.80 7.98 3.31
CA ILE A 416 -5.72 8.83 4.06
C ILE A 416 -4.93 9.71 5.03
N VAL A 417 -5.17 11.02 4.94
CA VAL A 417 -4.65 12.02 5.87
C VAL A 417 -5.85 12.70 6.50
N GLY A 418 -6.24 12.20 7.68
CA GLY A 418 -7.23 12.82 8.56
C GLY A 418 -6.61 13.86 9.48
N ARG A 419 -7.42 14.42 10.38
CA ARG A 419 -7.00 15.39 11.40
C ARG A 419 -6.69 14.67 12.72
N ASP A 420 -5.73 15.17 13.48
CA ASP A 420 -5.42 14.60 14.80
C ASP A 420 -6.40 15.08 15.89
N SER A 421 -6.95 16.28 15.72
CA SER A 421 -7.86 16.92 16.68
C SER A 421 -9.28 16.36 16.64
N VAL A 422 -9.74 15.86 15.49
CA VAL A 422 -11.14 15.47 15.24
C VAL A 422 -11.21 14.24 14.35
N GLU A 423 -12.19 13.37 14.61
CA GLU A 423 -12.49 12.18 13.79
C GLU A 423 -13.55 12.54 12.74
N ASN A 424 -13.10 13.00 11.57
CA ASN A 424 -13.94 13.52 10.50
C ASN A 424 -13.74 12.84 9.14
N VAL A 425 -13.03 11.71 9.13
CA VAL A 425 -13.02 10.75 8.01
C VAL A 425 -13.63 9.45 8.51
N SER A 426 -14.78 9.06 7.96
CA SER A 426 -15.43 7.81 8.36
C SER A 426 -16.05 7.01 7.23
N ASP A 427 -16.32 5.73 7.47
CA ASP A 427 -17.14 4.89 6.61
C ASP A 427 -16.58 4.80 5.17
N ILE A 428 -15.27 4.53 5.09
CA ILE A 428 -14.54 4.32 3.84
C ILE A 428 -14.52 2.82 3.55
N ARG A 429 -15.05 2.40 2.40
CA ARG A 429 -15.19 0.99 2.03
C ARG A 429 -14.53 0.72 0.70
N LEU A 430 -13.66 -0.27 0.68
CA LEU A 430 -13.15 -0.88 -0.55
C LEU A 430 -13.68 -2.32 -0.63
N LYS A 431 -14.25 -2.69 -1.77
CA LYS A 431 -14.83 -4.01 -2.04
C LYS A 431 -14.33 -4.58 -3.37
N ASP A 432 -13.95 -5.86 -3.41
CA ASP A 432 -13.58 -6.56 -4.65
C ASP A 432 -12.48 -5.82 -5.47
N CYS A 433 -11.51 -5.21 -4.79
CA CYS A 433 -10.46 -4.40 -5.42
C CYS A 433 -9.12 -5.16 -5.50
N VAL A 434 -8.37 -4.96 -6.59
CA VAL A 434 -7.04 -5.58 -6.78
C VAL A 434 -6.01 -4.55 -7.22
N PHE A 435 -5.09 -4.19 -6.31
CA PHE A 435 -4.03 -3.22 -6.58
C PHE A 435 -2.65 -3.90 -6.53
N ASN A 436 -1.93 -3.89 -7.64
CA ASN A 436 -0.60 -4.48 -7.78
C ASN A 436 0.44 -3.40 -8.08
N GLY A 437 1.72 -3.78 -7.97
CA GLY A 437 2.84 -2.89 -8.28
C GLY A 437 2.92 -1.66 -7.37
N ILE A 438 2.44 -1.77 -6.12
CA ILE A 438 2.48 -0.68 -5.14
C ILE A 438 3.91 -0.51 -4.64
N GLY A 439 4.49 0.68 -4.84
CA GLY A 439 5.90 0.97 -4.60
C GLY A 439 6.28 1.40 -3.19
N ARG A 440 5.33 1.84 -2.35
CA ARG A 440 5.59 2.28 -0.96
C ARG A 440 4.81 1.48 0.08
N GLU A 441 3.50 1.71 0.20
CA GLU A 441 2.66 1.08 1.23
C GLU A 441 1.27 0.77 0.68
N ASN A 442 0.74 -0.40 1.03
CA ASN A 442 -0.61 -0.81 0.62
C ASN A 442 -1.66 0.17 1.16
N VAL A 443 -1.64 0.42 2.47
CA VAL A 443 -2.55 1.32 3.16
C VAL A 443 -1.75 2.18 4.12
N ARG A 444 -1.87 3.50 4.00
CA ARG A 444 -1.33 4.47 4.95
C ARG A 444 -2.43 5.41 5.43
N ILE A 445 -2.66 5.42 6.74
CA ILE A 445 -3.66 6.27 7.39
C ILE A 445 -2.95 7.07 8.48
N THR A 446 -3.08 8.39 8.44
CA THR A 446 -2.65 9.31 9.51
C THR A 446 -3.84 10.14 9.98
N GLY A 447 -3.81 10.62 11.22
CA GLY A 447 -4.96 11.26 11.84
C GLY A 447 -6.06 10.29 12.24
N LYS A 448 -7.11 10.82 12.86
CA LYS A 448 -8.25 10.04 13.35
C LYS A 448 -9.20 9.66 12.21
N THR A 449 -9.55 8.39 12.14
CA THR A 449 -10.52 7.84 11.18
C THR A 449 -11.38 6.77 11.85
N ARG A 450 -12.57 6.51 11.29
CA ARG A 450 -13.50 5.48 11.79
C ARG A 450 -14.04 4.61 10.65
N ASN A 451 -14.22 3.31 10.89
CA ASN A 451 -14.86 2.38 9.95
C ASN A 451 -14.22 2.37 8.54
N VAL A 452 -12.89 2.24 8.46
CA VAL A 452 -12.20 2.01 7.17
C VAL A 452 -12.13 0.50 6.92
N LYS A 453 -12.94 0.01 5.98
CA LYS A 453 -13.15 -1.42 5.73
C LYS A 453 -12.64 -1.88 4.38
N PHE A 454 -12.16 -3.12 4.36
CA PHE A 454 -11.65 -3.81 3.17
C PHE A 454 -12.36 -5.15 3.06
N ASP A 455 -13.18 -5.33 2.02
CA ASP A 455 -13.90 -6.56 1.73
C ASP A 455 -13.37 -7.17 0.42
N ASN A 456 -12.76 -8.34 0.49
CA ASN A 456 -12.11 -8.98 -0.66
C ASN A 456 -11.15 -8.04 -1.43
N VAL A 457 -10.28 -7.34 -0.69
CA VAL A 457 -9.31 -6.40 -1.28
C VAL A 457 -7.92 -7.00 -1.26
N MET A 458 -7.31 -7.15 -2.43
CA MET A 458 -5.96 -7.66 -2.60
C MET A 458 -4.99 -6.53 -2.97
N MET A 459 -3.90 -6.39 -2.23
CA MET A 459 -2.83 -5.44 -2.51
C MET A 459 -1.47 -6.13 -2.54
N ASN A 460 -0.77 -6.08 -3.67
CA ASN A 460 0.49 -6.79 -3.92
C ASN A 460 0.41 -8.29 -3.53
N GLY A 461 -0.70 -8.96 -3.87
CA GLY A 461 -0.91 -10.38 -3.57
C GLY A 461 -1.24 -10.71 -2.11
N SER A 462 -1.38 -9.72 -1.22
CA SER A 462 -1.86 -9.90 0.15
C SER A 462 -3.29 -9.42 0.30
N LEU A 463 -4.12 -10.18 1.00
CA LEU A 463 -5.42 -9.72 1.48
C LEU A 463 -5.21 -8.57 2.46
N VAL A 464 -5.98 -7.51 2.31
CA VAL A 464 -5.98 -6.37 3.24
C VAL A 464 -7.17 -6.52 4.18
N LEU A 465 -6.90 -6.42 5.48
CA LEU A 465 -7.92 -6.50 6.53
C LEU A 465 -7.84 -5.23 7.39
N ALA A 466 -9.00 -4.71 7.78
CA ALA A 466 -9.07 -3.74 8.86
C ALA A 466 -8.59 -4.40 10.17
N SER A 467 -8.16 -3.60 11.14
CA SER A 467 -7.55 -4.15 12.36
C SER A 467 -8.54 -4.99 13.17
N GLU A 468 -9.80 -4.59 13.16
CA GLU A 468 -10.95 -5.28 13.76
C GLU A 468 -11.35 -6.57 13.04
N ASP A 469 -11.01 -6.72 11.76
CA ASP A 469 -11.36 -7.89 10.94
C ASP A 469 -10.28 -8.99 10.94
N ARG A 470 -9.16 -8.74 11.63
CA ARG A 470 -8.08 -9.72 11.78
C ARG A 470 -8.55 -10.86 12.69
N PRO A 471 -8.36 -12.13 12.30
CA PRO A 471 -8.75 -13.27 13.14
C PRO A 471 -8.07 -13.29 14.51
N TYR A 472 -6.84 -12.79 14.58
CA TYR A 472 -6.06 -12.68 15.81
C TYR A 472 -5.33 -11.34 15.86
N LYS A 473 -5.21 -10.76 17.06
CA LYS A 473 -4.38 -9.58 17.31
C LYS A 473 -2.89 -9.96 17.45
N SER A 474 -2.61 -11.10 18.07
CA SER A 474 -1.28 -11.67 18.21
C SER A 474 -0.82 -12.32 16.89
N MET A 475 0.38 -11.95 16.44
CA MET A 475 0.99 -12.59 15.27
C MET A 475 1.46 -14.02 15.58
N ALA A 476 1.82 -14.31 16.83
CA ALA A 476 2.14 -15.67 17.28
C ALA A 476 0.92 -16.59 17.19
N GLN A 477 -0.23 -16.16 17.71
CA GLN A 477 -1.50 -16.89 17.56
C GLN A 477 -1.90 -17.04 16.10
N TRP A 478 -1.80 -15.97 15.31
CA TRP A 478 -2.20 -16.01 13.90
C TRP A 478 -1.33 -16.98 13.08
N MET A 479 -0.02 -16.96 13.27
CA MET A 479 0.88 -17.89 12.59
C MET A 479 0.62 -19.33 13.03
N THR A 480 0.46 -19.55 14.34
CA THR A 480 0.14 -20.88 14.89
C THR A 480 -1.14 -21.46 14.29
N TYR A 481 -2.22 -20.67 14.27
CA TYR A 481 -3.47 -21.04 13.62
C TYR A 481 -3.26 -21.34 12.12
N SER A 482 -2.46 -20.51 11.44
CA SER A 482 -2.19 -20.65 10.02
C SER A 482 -1.47 -21.96 9.69
N GLU A 483 -0.46 -22.35 10.47
CA GLU A 483 0.23 -23.63 10.31
C GLU A 483 -0.68 -24.82 10.59
N MET A 484 -1.43 -24.77 11.69
CA MET A 484 -2.35 -25.86 12.06
C MET A 484 -3.43 -26.05 11.00
N LYS A 485 -3.94 -24.97 10.40
CA LYS A 485 -4.90 -25.03 9.30
C LYS A 485 -4.26 -25.55 8.01
N ARG A 486 -3.05 -25.09 7.68
CA ARG A 486 -2.32 -25.49 6.46
C ARG A 486 -1.91 -26.96 6.50
N THR A 487 -1.49 -27.43 7.68
CA THR A 487 -1.01 -28.79 7.91
C THR A 487 -1.72 -29.39 9.12
N PRO A 488 -2.93 -29.96 8.98
CA PRO A 488 -3.71 -30.47 10.12
C PRO A 488 -3.07 -31.64 10.89
N LYS A 489 -2.00 -32.25 10.36
CA LYS A 489 -1.24 -33.33 10.99
C LYS A 489 0.18 -32.86 11.25
N SER A 490 0.52 -32.56 12.50
CA SER A 490 1.83 -32.06 12.92
C SER A 490 3.04 -32.88 12.43
N TYR A 491 2.91 -34.21 12.29
CA TYR A 491 3.96 -35.08 11.77
C TYR A 491 4.15 -35.02 10.25
N LEU A 492 3.37 -34.19 9.55
CA LEU A 492 3.52 -33.87 8.11
C LEU A 492 4.00 -32.43 7.86
N LEU A 493 4.36 -31.69 8.91
CA LEU A 493 4.99 -30.36 8.80
C LEU A 493 6.28 -30.41 7.97
N ASP A 494 6.74 -29.25 7.54
CA ASP A 494 7.88 -29.09 6.62
C ASP A 494 7.68 -29.82 5.27
N PHE A 495 6.48 -29.67 4.69
CA PHE A 495 6.11 -30.19 3.36
C PHE A 495 6.24 -31.72 3.22
N ALA A 496 6.16 -32.45 4.34
CA ALA A 496 6.40 -33.88 4.34
C ALA A 496 5.15 -34.64 3.85
N SER A 497 5.33 -35.52 2.86
CA SER A 497 4.27 -36.42 2.37
C SER A 497 4.07 -37.66 3.26
N LYS A 498 5.01 -37.92 4.18
CA LYS A 498 4.99 -39.01 5.15
C LYS A 498 5.67 -38.57 6.45
N PRO A 499 5.36 -39.22 7.59
CA PRO A 499 5.99 -38.91 8.87
C PRO A 499 7.52 -38.87 8.76
N ARG A 500 8.12 -37.76 9.18
CA ARG A 500 9.57 -37.53 9.07
C ARG A 500 10.10 -36.89 10.35
N TRP A 501 11.14 -37.50 10.92
CA TRP A 501 11.89 -36.91 12.02
C TRP A 501 12.89 -35.91 11.45
N ASN A 502 12.67 -34.62 11.74
CA ASN A 502 13.46 -33.53 11.20
C ASN A 502 13.54 -32.38 12.21
N TYR A 503 14.68 -31.69 12.26
CA TYR A 503 14.93 -30.59 13.18
C TYR A 503 13.96 -29.43 13.01
N ALA A 504 13.62 -29.08 11.77
CA ALA A 504 12.77 -27.93 11.46
C ALA A 504 11.37 -28.08 12.09
N VAL A 505 10.80 -29.29 12.04
CA VAL A 505 9.52 -29.60 12.68
C VAL A 505 9.60 -29.45 14.21
N GLY A 506 10.71 -29.88 14.82
CA GLY A 506 10.91 -29.69 16.25
C GLY A 506 10.92 -28.23 16.67
N ILE A 507 11.56 -27.37 15.88
CA ILE A 507 11.66 -25.92 16.12
C ILE A 507 10.29 -25.25 16.00
N GLU A 508 9.57 -25.54 14.93
CA GLU A 508 8.21 -25.05 14.71
C GLU A 508 7.28 -25.45 15.86
N LEU A 509 7.29 -26.74 16.26
CA LEU A 509 6.46 -27.22 17.36
C LEU A 509 6.82 -26.62 18.72
N GLU A 510 8.08 -26.25 18.96
CA GLU A 510 8.43 -25.47 20.15
C GLU A 510 7.86 -24.05 20.11
N GLY A 511 7.85 -23.39 18.94
CA GLY A 511 7.18 -22.11 18.74
C GLY A 511 5.69 -22.21 19.06
N LEU A 512 4.99 -23.20 18.48
CA LEU A 512 3.57 -23.45 18.75
C LEU A 512 3.31 -23.75 20.25
N LEU A 513 4.21 -24.50 20.90
CA LEU A 513 4.13 -24.74 22.35
C LEU A 513 4.25 -23.44 23.14
N ASP A 514 5.12 -22.52 22.73
CA ASP A 514 5.25 -21.21 23.38
C ASP A 514 4.03 -20.31 23.14
N THR A 515 3.38 -20.38 21.98
CA THR A 515 2.07 -19.76 21.76
C THR A 515 1.03 -20.32 22.74
N TYR A 516 0.94 -21.65 22.88
CA TYR A 516 0.01 -22.28 23.83
C TYR A 516 0.24 -21.78 25.26
N ARG A 517 1.50 -21.71 25.70
CA ARG A 517 1.84 -21.27 27.06
C ARG A 517 1.44 -19.83 27.35
N VAL A 518 1.42 -18.97 26.34
CA VAL A 518 1.05 -17.56 26.50
C VAL A 518 -0.46 -17.35 26.37
N HIS A 519 -1.13 -18.06 25.47
CA HIS A 519 -2.52 -17.77 25.12
C HIS A 519 -3.57 -18.83 25.51
N GLY A 520 -3.16 -20.05 25.90
CA GLY A 520 -4.05 -21.04 26.52
C GLY A 520 -5.10 -21.69 25.61
N ASP A 521 -4.72 -22.17 24.42
CA ASP A 521 -5.61 -22.88 23.49
C ASP A 521 -5.31 -24.38 23.39
N ASP A 522 -6.18 -25.21 23.96
CA ASP A 522 -6.02 -26.67 24.00
C ASP A 522 -6.00 -27.32 22.60
N SER A 523 -6.52 -26.67 21.55
CA SER A 523 -6.40 -27.17 20.18
C SER A 523 -4.93 -27.23 19.73
N ILE A 524 -4.11 -26.26 20.18
CA ILE A 524 -2.67 -26.25 19.94
C ILE A 524 -2.02 -27.42 20.67
N LEU A 525 -2.32 -27.60 21.97
CA LEU A 525 -1.72 -28.68 22.75
C LEU A 525 -2.08 -30.06 22.18
N ASN A 526 -3.34 -30.27 21.78
CA ASN A 526 -3.79 -31.48 21.10
C ASN A 526 -3.04 -31.71 19.79
N TYR A 527 -2.85 -30.66 18.99
CA TYR A 527 -2.06 -30.73 17.77
C TYR A 527 -0.61 -31.18 18.04
N LEU A 528 0.04 -30.62 19.07
CA LEU A 528 1.39 -31.01 19.51
C LEU A 528 1.45 -32.48 19.97
N HIS A 529 0.41 -32.98 20.62
CA HIS A 529 0.31 -34.39 21.02
C HIS A 529 0.32 -35.36 19.83
N THR A 530 -0.26 -34.98 18.69
CA THR A 530 -0.29 -35.86 17.51
C THR A 530 1.12 -36.16 16.98
N TYR A 531 2.07 -35.22 17.09
CA TYR A 531 3.45 -35.42 16.60
C TYR A 531 4.13 -36.50 17.41
N ARG A 532 4.19 -36.30 18.74
CA ARG A 532 4.92 -37.17 19.66
C ARG A 532 4.33 -38.58 19.70
N GLN A 533 3.01 -38.73 19.59
CA GLN A 533 2.34 -40.03 19.50
C GLN A 533 2.68 -40.77 18.21
N LYS A 534 2.78 -40.06 17.08
CA LYS A 534 3.09 -40.67 15.79
C LYS A 534 4.57 -41.02 15.63
N MET A 535 5.45 -40.16 16.15
CA MET A 535 6.88 -40.23 15.87
C MET A 535 7.65 -41.13 16.83
N ILE A 536 7.13 -41.38 18.05
CA ILE A 536 7.80 -42.17 19.09
C ILE A 536 6.85 -43.24 19.64
N ASP A 537 7.23 -44.51 19.46
CA ASP A 537 6.48 -45.66 19.98
C ASP A 537 6.77 -45.93 21.48
N GLU A 538 6.06 -46.87 22.10
CA GLU A 538 6.24 -47.20 23.52
C GLU A 538 7.57 -47.88 23.87
N ARG A 539 8.30 -48.41 22.87
CA ARG A 539 9.65 -48.95 23.03
C ARG A 539 10.72 -47.86 22.97
N GLY A 540 10.34 -46.66 22.54
CA GLY A 540 11.25 -45.52 22.34
C GLY A 540 11.89 -45.50 20.97
N ASP A 541 11.38 -46.29 20.01
CA ASP A 541 11.81 -46.24 18.63
C ASP A 541 11.25 -44.98 17.97
N VAL A 542 12.12 -44.25 17.27
CA VAL A 542 11.79 -42.96 16.64
C VAL A 542 11.79 -43.11 15.13
N VAL A 543 10.68 -42.71 14.49
CA VAL A 543 10.48 -42.89 13.04
C VAL A 543 11.57 -42.17 12.24
N GLY A 544 12.40 -42.94 11.53
CA GLY A 544 13.46 -42.40 10.66
C GLY A 544 14.71 -41.90 11.40
N TYR A 545 14.82 -42.15 12.70
CA TYR A 545 16.04 -41.88 13.46
C TYR A 545 17.06 -43.01 13.28
N ASP A 546 18.31 -42.64 13.00
CA ASP A 546 19.45 -43.54 12.96
C ASP A 546 20.53 -43.04 13.92
N TYR A 547 20.81 -43.84 14.96
CA TYR A 547 21.84 -43.54 15.96
C TYR A 547 23.24 -43.48 15.35
N ASN A 548 23.55 -44.36 14.39
CA ASN A 548 24.89 -44.48 13.80
C ASN A 548 25.20 -43.35 12.81
N ALA A 549 24.18 -42.61 12.35
CA ALA A 549 24.38 -41.42 11.54
C ALA A 549 25.05 -40.29 12.34
N PHE A 550 25.01 -40.34 13.68
CA PHE A 550 25.48 -39.29 14.59
C PHE A 550 25.07 -37.90 14.09
N ASN A 551 23.83 -37.77 13.66
CA ASN A 551 23.33 -36.55 13.03
C ASN A 551 22.79 -35.61 14.11
N LEU A 552 23.42 -34.44 14.31
CA LEU A 552 22.95 -33.47 15.30
C LEU A 552 21.55 -32.93 14.98
N ASP A 553 21.18 -32.80 13.70
CA ASP A 553 19.83 -32.36 13.31
C ASP A 553 18.75 -33.28 13.88
N ASN A 554 19.04 -34.58 13.95
CA ASN A 554 18.10 -35.55 14.52
C ASN A 554 17.95 -35.42 16.05
N VAL A 555 18.80 -34.64 16.72
CA VAL A 555 18.72 -34.38 18.15
C VAL A 555 17.83 -33.17 18.45
N ARG A 556 17.76 -32.16 17.57
CA ARG A 556 17.02 -30.91 17.85
C ARG A 556 15.58 -31.14 18.32
N PRO A 557 14.77 -32.05 17.72
CA PRO A 557 13.40 -32.27 18.18
C PRO A 557 13.30 -32.90 19.58
N ALA A 558 14.39 -33.46 20.13
CA ALA A 558 14.40 -34.00 21.48
C ALA A 558 14.12 -32.94 22.55
N LYS A 559 14.49 -31.67 22.31
CA LYS A 559 14.15 -30.57 23.22
C LYS A 559 12.64 -30.34 23.31
N PHE A 560 11.94 -30.34 22.16
CA PHE A 560 10.47 -30.30 22.13
C PHE A 560 9.88 -31.45 22.95
N ILE A 561 10.34 -32.68 22.73
CA ILE A 561 9.86 -33.87 23.47
C ILE A 561 10.14 -33.76 24.98
N LEU A 562 11.30 -33.22 25.37
CA LEU A 562 11.65 -32.97 26.76
C LEU A 562 10.68 -31.96 27.40
N ARG A 563 10.39 -30.86 26.70
CA ARG A 563 9.43 -29.85 27.15
C ARG A 563 8.00 -30.38 27.24
N MET A 564 7.61 -31.30 26.36
CA MET A 564 6.29 -31.93 26.37
C MET A 564 6.09 -32.93 27.53
N GLN A 565 7.13 -33.31 28.27
CA GLN A 565 6.97 -34.20 29.43
C GLN A 565 6.09 -33.60 30.54
N GLN A 566 6.07 -32.27 30.67
CA GLN A 566 5.20 -31.59 31.63
C GLN A 566 3.71 -31.62 31.24
N TYR A 567 3.42 -31.92 29.97
CA TYR A 567 2.06 -32.03 29.42
C TYR A 567 1.77 -33.50 29.11
N GLY A 568 1.85 -34.36 30.13
CA GLY A 568 1.57 -35.81 30.02
C GLY A 568 2.77 -36.61 29.49
N ALA A 569 3.64 -37.06 30.40
CA ALA A 569 4.82 -37.86 30.07
C ALA A 569 4.47 -39.26 29.52
N ARG A 570 5.25 -39.76 28.55
CA ARG A 570 5.09 -41.11 27.96
C ARG A 570 6.35 -41.95 28.16
N LYS A 571 6.17 -43.27 28.37
CA LYS A 571 7.27 -44.20 28.65
C LYS A 571 8.28 -44.25 27.50
N GLY A 572 7.80 -44.45 26.27
CA GLY A 572 8.63 -44.48 25.07
C GLY A 572 9.48 -43.23 24.88
N GLU A 573 8.92 -42.06 25.17
CA GLU A 573 9.65 -40.78 25.04
C GLU A 573 10.76 -40.63 26.07
N LYS A 574 10.55 -41.08 27.31
CA LYS A 574 11.64 -41.11 28.32
C LYS A 574 12.80 -42.01 27.87
N ILE A 575 12.51 -43.08 27.14
CA ILE A 575 13.53 -43.97 26.55
C ILE A 575 14.24 -43.25 25.41
N ALA A 576 13.49 -42.67 24.47
CA ALA A 576 14.04 -41.92 23.33
C ALA A 576 14.94 -40.75 23.78
N LEU A 577 14.51 -39.97 24.79
CA LEU A 577 15.31 -38.87 25.35
C LEU A 577 16.67 -39.35 25.89
N LYS A 578 16.71 -40.53 26.53
CA LYS A 578 17.98 -41.15 26.97
C LYS A 578 18.83 -41.57 25.78
N THR A 579 18.23 -42.06 24.69
CA THR A 579 18.94 -42.41 23.45
C THR A 579 19.57 -41.19 22.79
N PHE A 580 18.85 -40.07 22.68
CA PHE A 580 19.41 -38.82 22.17
C PHE A 580 20.55 -38.28 23.04
N MET A 581 20.39 -38.34 24.37
CA MET A 581 21.46 -37.96 25.28
C MET A 581 22.68 -38.88 25.14
N LYS A 582 22.45 -40.19 24.96
CA LYS A 582 23.52 -41.16 24.70
C LYS A 582 24.24 -40.87 23.38
N GLN A 583 23.51 -40.45 22.34
CA GLN A 583 24.14 -40.01 21.09
C GLN A 583 25.08 -38.84 21.36
N LEU A 584 24.63 -37.78 22.04
CA LEU A 584 25.46 -36.61 22.33
C LEU A 584 26.71 -36.93 23.16
N LEU A 585 26.59 -37.82 24.15
CA LEU A 585 27.74 -38.25 24.95
C LEU A 585 28.78 -39.05 24.12
N ASN A 586 28.35 -39.71 23.06
CA ASN A 586 29.21 -40.50 22.16
C ASN A 586 29.39 -39.85 20.78
N GLN A 587 28.93 -38.61 20.60
CA GLN A 587 28.98 -37.90 19.33
C GLN A 587 30.46 -37.69 18.98
N PRO A 588 30.91 -38.06 17.76
CA PRO A 588 32.28 -37.82 17.32
C PRO A 588 32.64 -36.34 17.43
N ARG A 589 33.90 -36.05 17.75
CA ARG A 589 34.38 -34.69 18.00
C ARG A 589 35.65 -34.38 17.22
N THR A 590 35.85 -33.10 16.94
CA THR A 590 37.15 -32.56 16.49
C THR A 590 38.20 -32.77 17.58
N ARG A 591 39.49 -32.60 17.26
CA ARG A 591 40.57 -32.66 18.26
C ARG A 591 40.40 -31.59 19.34
N GLU A 592 39.73 -30.50 19.00
CA GLU A 592 39.41 -29.41 19.93
C GLU A 592 38.09 -29.61 20.69
N GLY A 593 37.51 -30.81 20.61
CA GLY A 593 36.38 -31.21 21.44
C GLY A 593 35.01 -30.74 20.96
N VAL A 594 34.90 -30.17 19.75
CA VAL A 594 33.60 -29.74 19.20
C VAL A 594 32.92 -30.90 18.48
N PHE A 595 31.62 -31.07 18.67
CA PHE A 595 30.87 -32.09 17.95
C PHE A 595 31.01 -31.97 16.44
N TRP A 596 31.27 -33.09 15.77
CA TRP A 596 31.05 -33.18 14.33
C TRP A 596 29.57 -32.95 14.06
N HIS A 597 29.27 -32.23 12.99
CA HIS A 597 27.89 -31.94 12.62
C HIS A 597 27.10 -33.24 12.34
N LYS A 598 27.71 -34.17 11.58
CA LYS A 598 27.20 -35.52 11.27
C LYS A 598 28.36 -36.48 11.03
N ALA A 599 28.14 -37.80 11.13
CA ALA A 599 29.17 -38.78 10.74
C ALA A 599 29.65 -38.58 9.28
N ILE A 600 28.70 -38.33 8.36
CA ILE A 600 29.00 -38.04 6.94
C ILE A 600 29.78 -36.74 6.72
N TYR A 601 29.85 -35.87 7.73
CA TYR A 601 30.61 -34.62 7.76
C TYR A 601 31.75 -34.71 8.78
N ALA A 602 32.50 -35.81 8.74
CA ALA A 602 33.60 -36.05 9.67
C ALA A 602 34.58 -34.87 9.72
N ASN A 603 34.96 -34.48 10.93
CA ASN A 603 35.85 -33.35 11.26
C ASN A 603 35.29 -31.95 10.95
N GLN A 604 33.99 -31.84 10.65
CA GLN A 604 33.37 -30.56 10.31
C GLN A 604 32.45 -30.06 11.43
N VAL A 605 32.60 -28.78 11.76
CA VAL A 605 31.74 -28.03 12.69
C VAL A 605 30.95 -27.02 11.87
N TRP A 606 29.63 -27.07 11.98
CA TRP A 606 28.72 -26.10 11.38
C TRP A 606 28.07 -25.32 12.50
N LEU A 607 27.86 -24.02 12.31
CA LEU A 607 27.17 -23.16 13.27
C LEU A 607 25.79 -23.73 13.65
N ASP A 608 25.10 -24.31 12.67
CA ASP A 608 23.84 -25.03 12.78
C ASP A 608 23.90 -26.11 13.86
N GLY A 609 24.95 -26.95 13.84
CA GLY A 609 25.12 -28.07 14.75
C GLY A 609 25.16 -27.68 16.23
N ILE A 610 25.66 -26.47 16.52
CA ILE A 610 25.68 -25.91 17.87
C ILE A 610 24.24 -25.76 18.39
N PHE A 611 23.33 -25.23 17.55
CA PHE A 611 21.91 -25.12 17.89
C PHE A 611 21.20 -26.47 17.93
N MET A 612 21.54 -27.40 17.05
CA MET A 612 20.84 -28.68 16.99
C MET A 612 21.13 -29.57 18.21
N GLY A 613 22.34 -29.47 18.78
CA GLY A 613 22.78 -30.31 19.90
C GLY A 613 22.70 -29.63 21.28
N LEU A 614 23.34 -28.46 21.44
CA LEU A 614 23.64 -27.93 22.77
C LEU A 614 22.41 -27.53 23.61
N PRO A 615 21.34 -26.94 23.06
CA PRO A 615 20.16 -26.60 23.85
C PRO A 615 19.50 -27.82 24.50
N PHE A 616 19.36 -28.93 23.76
CA PHE A 616 18.85 -30.18 24.35
C PHE A 616 19.84 -30.77 25.35
N TYR A 617 21.14 -30.77 25.02
CA TYR A 617 22.20 -31.30 25.89
C TYR A 617 22.20 -30.64 27.27
N CYS A 618 22.13 -29.31 27.29
CA CYS A 618 22.08 -28.51 28.51
C CYS A 618 20.76 -28.71 29.26
N ASP A 619 19.61 -28.61 28.57
CA ASP A 619 18.29 -28.70 29.22
C ASP A 619 18.08 -30.08 29.87
N TYR A 620 18.46 -31.14 29.16
CA TYR A 620 18.39 -32.49 29.68
C TYR A 620 19.28 -32.66 30.91
N ALA A 621 20.51 -32.14 30.87
CA ALA A 621 21.47 -32.25 31.95
C ALA A 621 21.01 -31.53 33.22
N VAL A 622 20.56 -30.28 33.10
CA VAL A 622 20.07 -29.48 34.24
C VAL A 622 18.83 -30.13 34.88
N LYS A 623 17.92 -30.68 34.08
CA LYS A 623 16.68 -31.29 34.59
C LYS A 623 16.84 -32.72 35.12
N ASN A 624 17.80 -33.50 34.62
CA ASN A 624 17.83 -34.96 34.86
C ASN A 624 19.16 -35.50 35.42
N CYS A 625 20.22 -34.69 35.50
CA CYS A 625 21.51 -35.12 36.05
C CYS A 625 21.78 -34.50 37.42
N SER A 626 22.74 -35.04 38.16
CA SER A 626 23.22 -34.41 39.39
C SER A 626 23.87 -33.05 39.08
N PRO A 627 23.86 -32.07 40.00
CA PRO A 627 24.42 -30.74 39.77
C PRO A 627 25.87 -30.76 39.26
N ARG A 628 26.71 -31.66 39.81
CA ARG A 628 28.09 -31.85 39.35
C ARG A 628 28.19 -32.31 37.90
N LYS A 629 27.31 -33.23 37.47
CA LYS A 629 27.28 -33.73 36.09
C LYS A 629 26.69 -32.68 35.15
N ALA A 630 25.65 -31.96 35.58
CA ALA A 630 25.09 -30.85 34.83
C ALA A 630 26.14 -29.76 34.58
N CYS A 631 26.89 -29.35 35.61
CA CYS A 631 27.98 -28.37 35.49
C CYS A 631 29.02 -28.78 34.44
N ARG A 632 29.49 -30.04 34.45
CA ARG A 632 30.46 -30.53 33.44
C ARG A 632 29.91 -30.48 32.01
N ILE A 633 28.61 -30.72 31.85
CA ILE A 633 27.95 -30.65 30.54
C ILE A 633 27.81 -29.18 30.09
N LEU A 634 27.50 -28.27 31.01
CA LEU A 634 27.50 -26.84 30.73
C LEU A 634 28.90 -26.34 30.37
N ASP A 635 29.95 -26.80 31.06
CA ASP A 635 31.34 -26.46 30.75
C ASP A 635 31.73 -26.91 29.33
N ASP A 636 31.34 -28.14 28.96
CA ASP A 636 31.52 -28.69 27.62
C ASP A 636 30.77 -27.85 26.57
N ALA A 637 29.51 -27.48 26.82
CA ALA A 637 28.74 -26.64 25.92
C ALA A 637 29.38 -25.25 25.72
N VAL A 638 29.84 -24.59 26.78
CA VAL A 638 30.55 -23.30 26.69
C VAL A 638 31.84 -23.45 25.88
N ASN A 639 32.63 -24.50 26.15
CA ASN A 639 33.86 -24.76 25.39
C ASN A 639 33.59 -24.94 23.89
N GLN A 640 32.52 -25.65 23.53
CA GLN A 640 32.15 -25.85 22.13
C GLN A 640 31.73 -24.55 21.45
N MET A 641 31.01 -23.65 22.14
CA MET A 641 30.71 -22.31 21.63
C MET A 641 32.00 -21.51 21.46
N MET A 642 32.83 -21.36 22.49
CA MET A 642 34.07 -20.56 22.40
C MET A 642 35.02 -21.07 21.30
N GLN A 643 35.12 -22.39 21.15
CA GLN A 643 35.96 -22.98 20.13
C GLN A 643 35.40 -22.81 18.72
N THR A 644 34.07 -22.81 18.58
CA THR A 644 33.40 -22.49 17.32
C THR A 644 33.63 -21.03 16.96
N ASP A 645 33.47 -20.09 17.90
CA ASP A 645 33.82 -18.67 17.71
C ASP A 645 35.25 -18.53 17.16
N ARG A 646 36.22 -19.14 17.84
CA ARG A 646 37.62 -19.07 17.44
C ARG A 646 37.89 -19.60 16.02
N ARG A 647 37.14 -20.61 15.55
CA ARG A 647 37.42 -21.28 14.28
C ARG A 647 36.62 -20.75 13.10
N THR A 648 35.43 -20.20 13.34
CA THR A 648 34.58 -19.68 12.27
C THR A 648 34.60 -18.16 12.16
N TYR A 649 35.06 -17.42 13.18
CA TYR A 649 35.22 -15.97 13.10
C TYR A 649 36.26 -15.59 12.03
N ASP A 650 35.86 -14.69 11.14
CA ASP A 650 36.71 -14.08 10.12
C ASP A 650 36.96 -12.63 10.48
N GLU A 651 38.20 -12.32 10.87
CA GLU A 651 38.60 -10.96 11.26
C GLU A 651 38.42 -9.94 10.14
N LYS A 652 38.44 -10.37 8.87
CA LYS A 652 38.32 -9.46 7.72
C LYS A 652 36.90 -8.92 7.57
N THR A 653 35.90 -9.75 7.82
CA THR A 653 34.49 -9.37 7.72
C THR A 653 33.89 -9.01 9.07
N GLY A 654 34.51 -9.43 10.18
CA GLY A 654 33.91 -9.34 11.50
C GLY A 654 32.73 -10.29 11.70
N LEU A 655 32.61 -11.33 10.87
CA LEU A 655 31.48 -12.28 10.85
C LEU A 655 31.96 -13.74 10.97
N TRP A 656 31.02 -14.65 11.24
CA TRP A 656 31.31 -16.09 11.41
C TRP A 656 30.91 -16.87 10.16
N LYS A 657 31.86 -17.57 9.57
CA LYS A 657 31.63 -18.44 8.42
C LYS A 657 30.72 -19.61 8.78
N HIS A 658 29.90 -20.06 7.82
CA HIS A 658 28.91 -21.13 8.01
C HIS A 658 29.50 -22.38 8.66
N ALA A 659 30.68 -22.82 8.21
CA ALA A 659 31.33 -24.00 8.74
C ALA A 659 32.85 -23.92 8.76
N TRP A 660 33.44 -24.85 9.50
CA TRP A 660 34.87 -25.13 9.58
C TRP A 660 35.13 -26.63 9.44
N ASP A 661 36.05 -27.01 8.57
CA ASP A 661 36.63 -28.36 8.47
C ASP A 661 38.00 -28.36 9.13
N GLU A 662 38.17 -29.09 10.25
CA GLU A 662 39.44 -29.19 10.98
C GLU A 662 40.59 -29.74 10.13
N THR A 663 40.29 -30.52 9.08
CA THR A 663 41.32 -31.11 8.23
C THR A 663 41.76 -30.22 7.09
N HIS A 664 40.98 -29.17 6.77
CA HIS A 664 41.16 -28.27 5.64
C HIS A 664 41.17 -29.00 4.27
N ARG A 665 40.54 -30.18 4.18
CA ARG A 665 40.57 -31.05 2.99
C ARG A 665 39.26 -31.05 2.21
N GLN A 666 38.16 -30.61 2.81
CA GLN A 666 36.91 -30.47 2.07
C GLN A 666 37.08 -29.44 0.94
N PHE A 667 36.48 -29.73 -0.21
CA PHE A 667 36.63 -28.92 -1.43
C PHE A 667 36.09 -27.48 -1.30
N TRP A 668 35.20 -27.24 -0.34
CA TRP A 668 34.67 -25.92 -0.02
C TRP A 668 35.50 -25.17 1.04
N ALA A 669 36.38 -25.88 1.75
CA ALA A 669 37.12 -25.33 2.88
C ALA A 669 38.34 -24.54 2.41
N ASN A 670 38.59 -23.41 3.06
CA ASN A 670 39.80 -22.64 2.86
C ASN A 670 41.04 -23.49 3.26
N PRO A 671 42.06 -23.62 2.41
CA PRO A 671 43.23 -24.46 2.74
C PRO A 671 44.03 -24.01 3.97
N LEU A 672 43.96 -22.72 4.32
CA LEU A 672 44.69 -22.14 5.45
C LEU A 672 43.86 -22.14 6.74
N THR A 673 42.57 -21.82 6.65
CA THR A 673 41.73 -21.62 7.85
C THR A 673 40.73 -22.75 8.10
N GLY A 674 40.49 -23.62 7.10
CA GLY A 674 39.44 -24.64 7.13
C GLY A 674 38.01 -24.08 7.00
N GLN A 675 37.85 -22.75 6.91
CA GLN A 675 36.55 -22.10 6.91
C GLN A 675 35.84 -22.20 5.56
N SER A 676 34.51 -22.21 5.58
CA SER A 676 33.68 -21.99 4.39
C SER A 676 33.81 -20.54 3.88
N ARG A 677 33.47 -20.29 2.61
CA ARG A 677 33.74 -19.00 1.95
C ARG A 677 32.93 -17.83 2.53
N HIS A 678 31.66 -18.05 2.85
CA HIS A 678 30.70 -16.99 3.18
C HIS A 678 30.06 -17.13 4.55
N THR A 679 29.57 -16.00 5.05
CA THR A 679 28.69 -15.90 6.21
C THR A 679 27.25 -16.07 5.76
N TRP A 680 26.72 -17.27 5.95
CA TRP A 680 25.30 -17.54 5.73
C TRP A 680 24.49 -17.09 6.95
N ALA A 681 23.53 -16.20 6.73
CA ALA A 681 22.80 -15.51 7.80
C ALA A 681 22.08 -16.49 8.73
N ARG A 682 21.45 -17.53 8.17
CA ARG A 682 20.75 -18.53 9.01
C ARG A 682 21.68 -19.37 9.86
N ALA A 683 22.86 -19.75 9.35
CA ALA A 683 23.87 -20.44 10.17
C ALA A 683 24.28 -19.58 11.37
N LEU A 684 24.52 -18.27 11.15
CA LEU A 684 24.80 -17.34 12.24
C LEU A 684 23.61 -17.18 13.19
N GLY A 685 22.38 -17.13 12.65
CA GLY A 685 21.13 -17.12 13.41
C GLY A 685 21.01 -18.32 14.35
N TRP A 686 21.30 -19.53 13.87
CA TRP A 686 21.33 -20.73 14.70
C TRP A 686 22.34 -20.62 15.83
N TYR A 687 23.54 -20.11 15.53
CA TYR A 687 24.60 -19.98 16.53
C TYR A 687 24.19 -19.07 17.69
N VAL A 688 23.63 -17.89 17.40
CA VAL A 688 23.19 -16.96 18.45
C VAL A 688 21.93 -17.44 19.16
N MET A 689 21.06 -18.19 18.48
CA MET A 689 19.94 -18.86 19.16
C MET A 689 20.42 -19.96 20.09
N ALA A 690 21.49 -20.68 19.76
CA ALA A 690 22.05 -21.70 20.64
C ALA A 690 22.56 -21.08 21.95
N MET A 691 23.27 -19.95 21.85
CA MET A 691 23.69 -19.16 23.01
C MET A 691 22.49 -18.71 23.83
N THR A 692 21.50 -18.09 23.18
CA THR A 692 20.29 -17.57 23.82
C THR A 692 19.52 -18.66 24.57
N GLU A 693 19.29 -19.82 23.94
CA GLU A 693 18.59 -20.93 24.59
C GLU A 693 19.41 -21.59 25.69
N CYS A 694 20.74 -21.67 25.56
CA CYS A 694 21.58 -22.19 26.65
C CYS A 694 21.64 -21.22 27.83
N LEU A 695 21.63 -19.90 27.59
CA LEU A 695 21.56 -18.89 28.64
C LEU A 695 20.24 -18.96 29.45
N ASP A 696 19.12 -19.29 28.80
CA ASP A 696 17.85 -19.56 29.52
C ASP A 696 17.95 -20.76 30.47
N ILE A 697 18.77 -21.76 30.11
CA ILE A 697 18.90 -23.02 30.84
C ILE A 697 19.93 -22.91 31.97
N MET A 698 20.99 -22.12 31.76
CA MET A 698 22.08 -21.95 32.72
C MET A 698 21.56 -21.31 34.03
N PRO A 699 21.78 -21.96 35.19
CA PRO A 699 21.51 -21.36 36.49
C PRO A 699 22.16 -19.97 36.62
N ASP A 700 21.55 -19.06 37.37
CA ASP A 700 22.05 -17.69 37.49
C ASP A 700 23.42 -17.59 38.16
N ASP A 701 23.75 -18.55 39.03
CA ASP A 701 25.03 -18.69 39.71
C ASP A 701 26.07 -19.51 38.91
N TYR A 702 25.76 -19.92 37.67
CA TYR A 702 26.69 -20.68 36.83
C TYR A 702 27.93 -19.84 36.48
N PRO A 703 29.16 -20.23 36.88
CA PRO A 703 30.34 -19.35 36.82
C PRO A 703 30.71 -18.85 35.43
N ARG A 704 30.42 -19.62 34.39
CA ARG A 704 30.81 -19.32 33.00
C ARG A 704 29.70 -18.69 32.16
N LYS A 705 28.56 -18.34 32.77
CA LYS A 705 27.43 -17.68 32.09
C LYS A 705 27.88 -16.37 31.42
N ALA A 706 28.77 -15.62 32.07
CA ALA A 706 29.33 -14.37 31.56
C ALA A 706 30.15 -14.53 30.25
N GLU A 707 30.82 -15.66 30.03
CA GLU A 707 31.55 -15.91 28.78
C GLU A 707 30.59 -15.98 27.59
N VAL A 708 29.44 -16.65 27.77
CA VAL A 708 28.42 -16.78 26.73
C VAL A 708 27.71 -15.46 26.48
N VAL A 709 27.43 -14.68 27.53
CA VAL A 709 26.88 -13.32 27.39
C VAL A 709 27.85 -12.43 26.60
N ALA A 710 29.14 -12.44 26.94
CA ALA A 710 30.15 -11.65 26.22
C ALA A 710 30.28 -12.05 24.75
N LEU A 711 30.19 -13.35 24.45
CA LEU A 711 30.19 -13.83 23.07
C LEU A 711 28.92 -13.44 22.32
N LEU A 712 27.74 -13.58 22.94
CA LEU A 712 26.48 -13.16 22.35
C LEU A 712 26.50 -11.66 22.02
N GLN A 713 26.98 -10.83 22.95
CA GLN A 713 27.19 -9.39 22.76
C GLN A 713 28.11 -9.10 21.56
N LYS A 714 29.25 -9.78 21.47
CA LYS A 714 30.20 -9.66 20.34
C LYS A 714 29.53 -9.98 19.01
N VAL A 715 28.82 -11.10 18.92
CA VAL A 715 28.17 -11.55 17.68
C VAL A 715 27.04 -10.62 17.28
N MET A 716 26.15 -10.27 18.21
CA MET A 716 25.00 -9.43 17.91
C MET A 716 25.40 -8.02 17.51
N LYS A 717 26.51 -7.49 18.06
CA LYS A 717 27.08 -6.22 17.59
C LYS A 717 27.42 -6.27 16.10
N ALA A 718 28.03 -7.34 15.61
CA ALA A 718 28.30 -7.52 14.19
C ALA A 718 26.99 -7.70 13.39
N VAL A 719 26.04 -8.51 13.88
CA VAL A 719 24.73 -8.68 13.21
C VAL A 719 24.04 -7.34 12.98
N VAL A 720 23.97 -6.46 13.99
CA VAL A 720 23.34 -5.14 13.84
C VAL A 720 24.08 -4.24 12.84
N GLN A 721 25.40 -4.33 12.74
CA GLN A 721 26.16 -3.57 11.73
C GLN A 721 25.77 -3.93 10.29
N TYR A 722 25.35 -5.19 10.07
CA TYR A 722 24.92 -5.70 8.77
C TYR A 722 23.40 -5.63 8.54
N GLN A 723 22.64 -4.99 9.45
CA GLN A 723 21.19 -4.77 9.26
C GLN A 723 20.96 -3.80 8.09
N ASP A 724 20.15 -4.17 7.10
CA ASP A 724 19.82 -3.28 6.00
C ASP A 724 19.02 -2.09 6.51
N LYS A 725 19.55 -0.87 6.31
CA LYS A 725 18.98 0.36 6.87
C LYS A 725 17.61 0.69 6.28
N LYS A 726 17.30 0.23 5.07
CA LYS A 726 16.05 0.54 4.38
C LYS A 726 14.91 -0.39 4.80
N SER A 727 15.19 -1.67 4.91
CA SER A 727 14.18 -2.69 5.22
C SER A 727 14.13 -3.10 6.68
N GLY A 728 15.19 -2.84 7.45
CA GLY A 728 15.33 -3.28 8.84
C GLY A 728 15.71 -4.76 8.98
N VAL A 729 15.87 -5.51 7.90
CA VAL A 729 16.12 -6.96 7.92
C VAL A 729 17.49 -7.30 7.30
N TRP A 730 17.81 -8.60 7.13
CA TRP A 730 19.13 -9.05 6.68
C TRP A 730 19.07 -9.84 5.37
N TYR A 731 20.17 -9.80 4.63
CA TYR A 731 20.40 -10.61 3.44
C TYR A 731 20.75 -12.07 3.80
N ASP A 732 20.48 -13.02 2.89
CA ASP A 732 20.82 -14.44 3.08
C ASP A 732 22.33 -14.65 3.26
N VAL A 733 23.16 -13.97 2.46
CA VAL A 733 24.62 -13.94 2.62
C VAL A 733 25.05 -12.56 3.12
N LEU A 734 25.53 -12.48 4.36
CA LEU A 734 25.80 -11.20 5.04
C LEU A 734 27.03 -10.47 4.50
N ASP A 735 28.03 -11.21 4.05
CA ASP A 735 29.33 -10.66 3.63
C ASP A 735 29.44 -10.38 2.12
N VAL A 736 28.30 -10.33 1.40
CA VAL A 736 28.26 -10.06 -0.05
C VAL A 736 27.21 -9.02 -0.40
N GLU A 737 27.67 -7.87 -0.91
CA GLU A 737 26.83 -6.86 -1.54
C GLU A 737 26.65 -7.19 -3.02
N SER A 738 25.46 -7.68 -3.39
CA SER A 738 25.16 -8.08 -4.77
C SER A 738 23.66 -7.98 -5.06
N PRO A 739 23.24 -7.53 -6.26
CA PRO A 739 21.84 -7.52 -6.65
C PRO A 739 21.24 -8.91 -6.82
N LYS A 740 22.06 -9.98 -6.89
CA LYS A 740 21.59 -11.37 -6.85
C LYS A 740 21.20 -11.83 -5.45
N ASN A 741 21.69 -11.14 -4.42
CA ASN A 741 21.37 -11.45 -3.03
C ASN A 741 19.93 -11.02 -2.72
N TYR A 742 19.34 -11.60 -1.68
CA TYR A 742 17.97 -11.30 -1.28
C TYR A 742 17.86 -11.19 0.24
N LEU A 743 16.91 -10.36 0.69
CA LEU A 743 16.57 -10.24 2.10
C LEU A 743 15.81 -11.50 2.51
N GLU A 744 16.29 -12.19 3.54
CA GLU A 744 15.87 -13.54 3.89
C GLU A 744 15.12 -13.55 5.22
N SER A 745 13.97 -14.21 5.26
CA SER A 745 13.05 -14.10 6.39
C SER A 745 13.47 -14.92 7.60
N THR A 746 14.04 -16.11 7.40
CA THR A 746 14.39 -17.03 8.49
C THR A 746 15.41 -16.42 9.45
N ALA A 747 16.57 -16.01 8.93
CA ALA A 747 17.64 -15.40 9.70
C ALA A 747 17.18 -14.08 10.33
N SER A 748 16.40 -13.29 9.61
CA SER A 748 15.84 -12.05 10.13
C SER A 748 14.94 -12.30 11.35
N CYS A 749 14.10 -13.34 11.32
CA CYS A 749 13.29 -13.74 12.47
C CYS A 749 14.15 -14.20 13.66
N MET A 750 15.24 -14.95 13.40
CA MET A 750 16.17 -15.38 14.44
C MET A 750 16.87 -14.21 15.11
N PHE A 751 17.40 -13.28 14.31
CA PHE A 751 18.07 -12.09 14.82
C PHE A 751 17.10 -11.20 15.58
N ALA A 752 15.90 -10.96 15.06
CA ALA A 752 14.87 -10.21 15.77
C ALA A 752 14.56 -10.84 17.14
N TYR A 753 14.31 -12.15 17.18
CA TYR A 753 14.07 -12.87 18.44
C TYR A 753 15.22 -12.69 19.44
N VAL A 754 16.47 -12.91 19.01
CA VAL A 754 17.65 -12.82 19.88
C VAL A 754 17.89 -11.39 20.37
N LEU A 755 17.72 -10.38 19.51
CA LEU A 755 17.86 -8.97 19.87
C LEU A 755 16.84 -8.57 20.94
N LEU A 756 15.56 -8.90 20.70
CA LEU A 756 14.47 -8.54 21.60
C LEU A 756 14.59 -9.27 22.94
N LYS A 757 14.81 -10.59 22.90
CA LYS A 757 14.96 -11.40 24.11
C LYS A 757 16.22 -11.06 24.88
N GLY A 758 17.37 -10.97 24.20
CA GLY A 758 18.65 -10.65 24.83
C GLY A 758 18.61 -9.30 25.54
N SER A 759 17.96 -8.30 24.94
CA SER A 759 17.74 -6.99 25.57
C SER A 759 16.83 -7.10 26.80
N ARG A 760 15.69 -7.80 26.69
CA ARG A 760 14.76 -8.01 27.81
C ARG A 760 15.41 -8.74 29.00
N MET A 761 16.27 -9.73 28.71
CA MET A 761 16.96 -10.51 29.72
C MET A 761 18.22 -9.82 30.28
N GLY A 762 18.62 -8.67 29.73
CA GLY A 762 19.83 -7.95 30.13
C GLY A 762 21.14 -8.60 29.69
N TRP A 763 21.09 -9.48 28.67
CA TRP A 763 22.29 -10.08 28.06
C TRP A 763 22.87 -9.22 26.94
N LEU A 764 22.06 -8.34 26.38
CA LEU A 764 22.45 -7.37 25.36
C LEU A 764 22.24 -5.95 25.87
N ASP A 765 23.08 -5.02 25.43
CA ASP A 765 22.93 -3.59 25.73
C ASP A 765 21.58 -3.05 25.21
N THR A 766 21.09 -1.97 25.80
CA THR A 766 19.75 -1.43 25.53
C THR A 766 19.52 -1.01 24.07
N ASP A 767 20.57 -0.58 23.36
CA ASP A 767 20.48 -0.12 21.97
C ASP A 767 20.12 -1.26 20.99
N PHE A 768 20.35 -2.52 21.36
CA PHE A 768 19.97 -3.69 20.55
C PHE A 768 18.46 -3.87 20.45
N ASN A 769 17.70 -3.39 21.44
CA ASN A 769 16.24 -3.48 21.44
C ASN A 769 15.63 -2.76 20.23
N GLU A 770 16.13 -1.57 19.91
CA GLU A 770 15.65 -0.78 18.77
C GLU A 770 15.98 -1.45 17.43
N ALA A 771 17.13 -2.14 17.33
CA ALA A 771 17.43 -2.96 16.17
C ALA A 771 16.48 -4.16 16.02
N GLY A 772 16.10 -4.78 17.14
CA GLY A 772 15.11 -5.86 17.19
C GLY A 772 13.72 -5.41 16.75
N LYS A 773 13.25 -4.25 17.23
CA LYS A 773 11.96 -3.65 16.83
C LYS A 773 11.91 -3.33 15.35
N ARG A 774 12.95 -2.66 14.81
CA ARG A 774 13.06 -2.37 13.37
C ARG A 774 13.04 -3.65 12.53
N ALA A 775 13.73 -4.69 12.98
CA ALA A 775 13.70 -5.99 12.31
C ALA A 775 12.31 -6.60 12.30
N TYR A 776 11.61 -6.58 13.42
CA TYR A 776 10.26 -7.12 13.50
C TYR A 776 9.27 -6.37 12.59
N GLU A 777 9.30 -5.04 12.58
CA GLU A 777 8.50 -4.22 11.66
C GLU A 777 8.83 -4.53 10.19
N GLY A 778 10.12 -4.67 9.87
CA GLY A 778 10.59 -5.09 8.55
C GLY A 778 10.06 -6.47 8.13
N ILE A 779 10.05 -7.44 9.06
CA ILE A 779 9.49 -8.77 8.83
C ILE A 779 8.00 -8.70 8.54
N LEU A 780 7.22 -7.99 9.36
CA LEU A 780 5.77 -7.86 9.14
C LEU A 780 5.46 -7.18 7.81
N LYS A 781 6.22 -6.16 7.44
CA LYS A 781 6.00 -5.41 6.20
C LYS A 781 6.38 -6.19 4.94
N ARG A 782 7.44 -6.99 5.03
CA ARG A 782 8.07 -7.59 3.84
C ARG A 782 7.71 -9.06 3.65
N PHE A 783 7.66 -9.82 4.74
CA PHE A 783 7.61 -11.27 4.68
C PHE A 783 6.25 -11.83 5.10
N ILE A 784 5.37 -11.05 5.74
CA ILE A 784 4.04 -11.52 6.08
C ILE A 784 3.05 -11.19 4.97
N ARG A 785 2.45 -12.25 4.41
CA ARG A 785 1.34 -12.17 3.45
C ARG A 785 0.08 -12.72 4.08
N VAL A 786 -1.00 -11.95 4.10
CA VAL A 786 -2.32 -12.46 4.46
C VAL A 786 -2.92 -13.13 3.23
N ASN A 787 -3.32 -14.39 3.35
CA ASN A 787 -3.92 -15.17 2.27
C ASN A 787 -5.44 -14.93 2.21
N GLU A 788 -6.07 -15.27 1.08
CA GLU A 788 -7.52 -15.13 0.87
C GLU A 788 -8.36 -15.86 1.93
N ASP A 789 -7.88 -17.00 2.42
CA ASP A 789 -8.53 -17.81 3.45
C ASP A 789 -8.28 -17.29 4.89
N ARG A 790 -7.75 -16.06 5.01
CA ARG A 790 -7.40 -15.33 6.22
C ARG A 790 -6.30 -15.98 7.07
N THR A 791 -5.56 -16.95 6.54
CA THR A 791 -4.29 -17.38 7.14
C THR A 791 -3.18 -16.38 6.78
N ILE A 792 -2.05 -16.44 7.47
CA ILE A 792 -0.83 -15.73 7.08
C ILE A 792 0.23 -16.70 6.58
N SER A 793 1.05 -16.24 5.65
CA SER A 793 2.27 -16.91 5.20
C SER A 793 3.49 -16.08 5.56
N LEU A 794 4.58 -16.73 5.94
CA LEU A 794 5.91 -16.14 6.02
C LEU A 794 6.67 -16.43 4.71
N THR A 795 6.95 -15.41 3.91
CA THR A 795 7.55 -15.55 2.57
C THR A 795 9.07 -15.47 2.63
N ASP A 796 9.71 -15.69 1.48
CA ASP A 796 11.15 -15.46 1.28
C ASP A 796 12.06 -16.27 2.24
N CYS A 797 11.64 -17.49 2.60
CA CYS A 797 12.45 -18.37 3.43
C CYS A 797 13.41 -19.15 2.55
N CYS A 798 14.71 -19.14 2.87
CA CYS A 798 15.65 -20.07 2.24
C CYS A 798 15.28 -21.51 2.64
N SER A 799 15.01 -22.41 1.68
CA SER A 799 14.55 -23.76 1.98
C SER A 799 15.60 -24.63 2.68
N VAL A 800 16.85 -24.55 2.23
CA VAL A 800 18.00 -25.28 2.74
C VAL A 800 19.29 -24.66 2.19
N SER A 801 20.35 -24.64 2.98
CA SER A 801 21.72 -24.52 2.47
C SER A 801 22.62 -25.41 3.32
N GLY A 802 23.74 -25.84 2.76
CA GLY A 802 24.68 -26.74 3.40
C GLY A 802 25.98 -26.81 2.61
N LEU A 803 26.94 -27.60 3.10
CA LEU A 803 28.23 -27.80 2.45
C LEU A 803 28.48 -29.28 2.18
N GLY A 804 29.10 -29.61 1.05
CA GLY A 804 29.39 -31.00 0.66
C GLY A 804 28.19 -31.96 0.71
N PRO A 805 28.39 -33.26 1.03
CA PRO A 805 29.65 -33.86 1.46
C PRO A 805 30.64 -34.06 0.31
N GLY A 806 31.94 -33.97 0.58
CA GLY A 806 32.97 -34.55 -0.28
C GLY A 806 33.19 -36.05 0.04
N LYS A 807 34.26 -36.64 -0.51
CA LYS A 807 34.68 -38.00 -0.14
C LYS A 807 34.99 -38.07 1.36
N GLY A 808 34.56 -39.14 2.02
CA GLY A 808 34.81 -39.35 3.43
C GLY A 808 34.51 -40.77 3.88
N PRO A 809 35.01 -41.18 5.06
CA PRO A 809 34.90 -42.56 5.55
C PRO A 809 33.45 -43.02 5.80
N PHE A 810 32.53 -42.07 6.01
CA PHE A 810 31.11 -42.35 6.26
C PHE A 810 30.19 -41.92 5.10
N VAL A 811 30.76 -41.41 4.00
CA VAL A 811 29.99 -40.97 2.83
C VAL A 811 29.91 -42.15 1.86
N PRO A 812 28.70 -42.67 1.56
CA PRO A 812 28.59 -43.75 0.59
C PRO A 812 29.12 -43.31 -0.78
N ALA A 813 29.78 -44.22 -1.50
CA ALA A 813 30.33 -43.91 -2.82
C ALA A 813 29.23 -43.42 -3.78
N GLY A 814 29.49 -42.30 -4.46
CA GLY A 814 28.53 -41.66 -5.37
C GLY A 814 27.46 -40.81 -4.67
N LYS A 815 27.57 -40.59 -3.34
CA LYS A 815 26.71 -39.67 -2.58
C LYS A 815 27.41 -38.35 -2.23
N GLU A 816 28.59 -38.11 -2.76
CA GLU A 816 29.26 -36.81 -2.71
C GLU A 816 28.42 -35.75 -3.44
N ASN A 817 28.39 -34.52 -2.92
CA ASN A 817 27.68 -33.40 -3.51
C ASN A 817 28.60 -32.19 -3.64
N TYR A 818 29.27 -32.10 -4.77
CA TYR A 818 30.20 -31.02 -5.09
C TYR A 818 29.51 -29.71 -5.51
N LYS A 819 28.19 -29.71 -5.74
CA LYS A 819 27.43 -28.48 -6.00
C LYS A 819 27.43 -27.55 -4.77
N ARG A 820 27.48 -28.12 -3.57
CA ARG A 820 27.47 -27.40 -2.29
C ARG A 820 28.87 -26.94 -1.89
N ASP A 821 29.45 -26.08 -2.72
CA ASP A 821 30.84 -25.60 -2.58
C ASP A 821 30.98 -24.36 -1.68
N GLY A 822 29.86 -23.86 -1.15
CA GLY A 822 29.84 -22.69 -0.29
C GLY A 822 30.13 -21.37 -1.02
N SER A 823 30.11 -21.36 -2.36
CA SER A 823 30.16 -20.12 -3.14
C SER A 823 28.87 -19.30 -2.99
N PHE A 824 28.96 -17.99 -3.26
CA PHE A 824 27.79 -17.13 -3.33
C PHE A 824 26.75 -17.64 -4.35
N ASP A 825 27.19 -18.04 -5.54
CA ASP A 825 26.28 -18.60 -6.56
C ASP A 825 25.60 -19.90 -6.08
N TYR A 826 26.28 -20.72 -5.25
CA TYR A 826 25.64 -21.88 -4.62
C TYR A 826 24.50 -21.46 -3.67
N TYR A 827 24.75 -20.56 -2.72
CA TYR A 827 23.70 -20.09 -1.80
C TYR A 827 22.51 -19.49 -2.56
N MET A 828 22.79 -18.70 -3.61
CA MET A 828 21.75 -18.11 -4.45
C MET A 828 21.03 -19.14 -5.35
N SER A 829 21.56 -20.36 -5.48
CA SER A 829 20.92 -21.45 -6.24
C SER A 829 19.91 -22.26 -5.43
N GLU A 830 19.87 -22.07 -4.11
CA GLU A 830 18.95 -22.79 -3.23
C GLU A 830 17.53 -22.21 -3.35
N LEU A 831 16.53 -23.08 -3.18
CA LEU A 831 15.14 -22.71 -3.37
C LEU A 831 14.68 -21.74 -2.27
N ILE A 832 14.00 -20.67 -2.65
CA ILE A 832 13.22 -19.81 -1.76
C ILE A 832 11.78 -20.33 -1.72
N ARG A 833 11.20 -20.48 -0.53
CA ARG A 833 9.82 -20.95 -0.35
C ARG A 833 9.11 -20.23 0.80
N ASP A 834 7.79 -20.20 0.73
CA ASP A 834 6.97 -19.70 1.83
C ASP A 834 6.83 -20.76 2.92
N ASN A 835 6.64 -20.35 4.17
CA ASN A 835 6.28 -21.19 5.30
C ASN A 835 7.26 -22.34 5.58
N ASP A 836 8.56 -22.07 5.44
CA ASP A 836 9.57 -23.05 5.85
C ASP A 836 9.54 -23.23 7.37
N ALA A 837 9.41 -24.47 7.85
CA ALA A 837 9.37 -24.77 9.29
C ALA A 837 10.57 -24.20 10.08
N LYS A 838 11.72 -23.94 9.43
CA LYS A 838 12.91 -23.32 10.03
C LYS A 838 12.67 -21.86 10.44
N SER A 839 11.72 -21.16 9.80
CA SER A 839 11.42 -19.75 10.05
C SER A 839 10.22 -19.53 10.95
N ILE A 840 9.25 -20.45 10.96
CA ILE A 840 8.03 -20.34 11.74
C ILE A 840 8.29 -20.22 13.25
N GLY A 841 9.10 -21.11 13.83
CA GLY A 841 9.45 -21.06 15.26
C GLY A 841 10.09 -19.73 15.65
N PRO A 842 11.18 -19.30 14.98
CA PRO A 842 11.78 -17.97 15.19
C PRO A 842 10.81 -16.80 15.03
N PHE A 843 9.92 -16.83 14.04
CA PHE A 843 8.91 -15.78 13.85
C PHE A 843 7.93 -15.70 15.02
N ILE A 844 7.45 -16.85 15.49
CA ILE A 844 6.56 -16.94 16.65
C ILE A 844 7.27 -16.39 17.88
N TRP A 845 8.51 -16.80 18.14
CA TRP A 845 9.25 -16.31 19.30
C TRP A 845 9.53 -14.81 19.25
N ALA A 846 9.91 -14.25 18.10
CA ALA A 846 10.05 -12.81 17.93
C ALA A 846 8.72 -12.07 18.18
N SER A 847 7.61 -12.63 17.69
CA SER A 847 6.26 -12.07 17.93
C SER A 847 5.89 -12.07 19.41
N LEU A 848 6.16 -13.17 20.13
CA LEU A 848 5.90 -13.25 21.56
C LEU A 848 6.78 -12.28 22.37
N GLU A 849 8.01 -11.99 21.95
CA GLU A 849 8.83 -10.97 22.59
C GLU A 849 8.28 -9.56 22.36
N MET A 850 7.79 -9.26 21.16
CA MET A 850 7.14 -7.98 20.87
C MET A 850 5.82 -7.78 21.64
N GLU A 851 5.04 -8.84 21.80
CA GLU A 851 3.82 -8.80 22.60
C GLU A 851 4.11 -8.49 24.07
N ARG A 852 5.19 -9.03 24.63
CA ARG A 852 5.63 -8.72 26.00
C ARG A 852 6.07 -7.27 26.15
N LEU A 853 6.79 -6.73 25.16
CA LEU A 853 7.24 -5.33 25.17
C LEU A 853 6.07 -4.35 25.10
N ASN A 854 5.01 -4.68 24.35
CA ASN A 854 3.82 -3.82 24.23
C ASN A 854 2.89 -3.91 25.46
N ALA A 855 3.08 -4.90 26.33
CA ALA A 855 2.30 -5.08 27.56
C ALA A 855 2.94 -4.39 28.79
N GLN A 856 4.18 -3.92 28.66
CA GLN A 856 4.89 -3.09 29.65
C GLN A 856 4.60 -1.62 29.37
#